data_AF-A0A8B8L6W2-F1
#
_entry.id   AF-A0A8B8L6W2-F1
#
_cell.length_a   1.000
_cell.length_b   1.000
_cell.length_c   1.000
_cell.angle_alpha   90.00
_cell.angle_beta   90.00
_cell.angle_gamma   90.00
#
_symmetry.space_group_name_H-M   'P 1'
#
loop_
_entity.id
_entity.type
_entity.pdbx_description
1 polymer ?
#
loop_
_entity_poly.entity_id
_entity_poly.type
_entity_poly.pdbx_seq_one_letter_code
_entity_poly.pdbx_strand_id
1 'polypeptide(L)'
;MGLSVNFIFNNSQKGFEAGGPSVPSNIYPWSIIGNDSTIHVSTDRTSCFERNKVALRMEVLCNGPKSCPPGGVGISNPGYWGMNIEKGHKYRVVFFVRALGPIDLDVSLVGSDNGVKLASKNIKAFELYVSTWRKIETILEAKDTNHNASLQITTSSRGVVWLDQVSAMPMDTYKGHGFRKDLFQMVADLKPKFFRFPGGCYVEGEYLRNAFRWKETVGPWEERPGHFDDVWKYWTDDGFGYFEGLQLSEDLGALPVWVFNAGLSLNDEVNTSAIAPFVQEALDGIEFARGSPKSTWGSLRAAMGHPKPFDLRIVAIGNENCGMFNYQGNYLKFYAAIKSAYPDMQIISNCDGSQNPLDHPADLYDFHIYTNAKDMFSKYTKFDNAPRSGPKAFVSEYAVWKKDAGDGSLLSAVAEAAFLIGLEKNSDVVHMVSYAPLFVNSNNRMWTPDAIVFDSYQHYGTPSYWLQHLFIESSGATFLNSTLETSSNSLVASAIEYTSSQDKKNYIRIKVVNFGSDTEKFRISINGLSSKVQQSGSTKIVLTSSNVMDENSFSQPNKIVPQRASLENASEDVNVELLPYSVTSFDLLTPKQPGNDVDVYLSPLIEDLKLLWDNGIEVYDGFRDENFTVKAMLYGTINDFPAYRNLSGYSIKGWKKMSIFFQLPYWKSLYVRHFVDVMHVKNNVCESVIGTLLNIVGKKKDGINARLDLVKLGIRSDLSPVKKGKRTFLLPTTCSLSRYEKRTLCETLYSVKVPEGYSSNIKSLVSLKDLKLKGLKSHDCHILIENLILVAIRSILPKKVRMTITKLCFFFKAICSKVIDPGRLPCLQNQIAETLCELKMYFLPSFFDIMVHLTIHLVEETKLCGPAYM
;
A
#
# COMPACT_ATOMS: atom_id res chain seq x y z
N MET A 1 -3.34 -24.64 -5.59
CA MET A 1 -3.56 -25.27 -6.91
C MET A 1 -4.57 -24.57 -7.84
N GLY A 2 -5.07 -23.37 -7.53
CA GLY A 2 -6.08 -22.70 -8.39
C GLY A 2 -5.55 -21.96 -9.61
N LEU A 3 -4.54 -21.12 -9.42
CA LEU A 3 -4.11 -20.15 -10.44
C LEU A 3 -3.39 -20.78 -11.65
N SER A 4 -2.77 -21.95 -11.45
CA SER A 4 -2.15 -22.75 -12.51
C SER A 4 -3.21 -23.56 -13.28
N VAL A 5 -3.06 -23.66 -14.60
CA VAL A 5 -4.06 -24.28 -15.50
C VAL A 5 -3.88 -25.78 -15.74
N ASN A 6 -2.87 -26.43 -15.14
CA ASN A 6 -2.72 -27.87 -15.31
C ASN A 6 -3.93 -28.58 -14.71
N PHE A 7 -4.74 -29.20 -15.56
CA PHE A 7 -5.96 -29.86 -15.13
C PHE A 7 -5.69 -31.16 -14.38
N ILE A 8 -4.53 -31.77 -14.57
CA ILE A 8 -4.26 -33.09 -14.03
C ILE A 8 -3.89 -32.97 -12.56
N PHE A 9 -4.78 -33.46 -11.71
CA PHE A 9 -4.47 -33.70 -10.31
C PHE A 9 -3.59 -34.95 -10.23
N ASN A 10 -2.43 -34.82 -9.61
CA ASN A 10 -1.40 -35.86 -9.54
C ASN A 10 -0.88 -36.32 -10.94
N ASN A 11 -0.40 -35.35 -11.73
CA ASN A 11 0.16 -35.51 -13.09
C ASN A 11 1.38 -36.43 -13.19
N SER A 12 2.30 -36.32 -12.23
CA SER A 12 3.52 -37.11 -12.15
C SER A 12 3.37 -38.33 -11.26
N GLN A 13 2.13 -38.69 -10.86
CA GLN A 13 1.84 -39.93 -10.14
C GLN A 13 2.54 -40.02 -8.77
N LYS A 14 2.66 -38.87 -8.11
CA LYS A 14 3.38 -38.67 -6.84
C LYS A 14 2.52 -38.60 -5.60
N GLY A 15 1.22 -38.34 -5.73
CA GLY A 15 0.24 -38.68 -4.68
C GLY A 15 0.22 -40.19 -4.36
N PHE A 16 0.98 -40.99 -5.12
CA PHE A 16 1.22 -42.41 -4.89
C PHE A 16 2.44 -42.68 -3.97
N GLU A 17 3.21 -41.64 -3.60
CA GLU A 17 4.46 -41.72 -2.80
C GLU A 17 4.25 -41.95 -1.29
N ALA A 18 3.13 -42.58 -0.96
CA ALA A 18 3.16 -43.59 0.07
C ALA A 18 4.13 -44.76 -0.27
N GLY A 19 4.50 -45.00 -1.54
CA GLY A 19 5.31 -46.13 -2.02
C GLY A 19 6.76 -46.31 -1.51
N GLY A 20 7.09 -45.89 -0.28
CA GLY A 20 8.15 -46.53 0.50
C GLY A 20 7.76 -47.98 0.86
N PRO A 21 8.69 -48.80 1.39
CA PRO A 21 8.40 -50.19 1.79
C PRO A 21 7.28 -50.34 2.86
N SER A 22 6.76 -49.23 3.39
CA SER A 22 5.83 -49.18 4.52
C SER A 22 4.45 -48.59 4.21
N VAL A 23 4.20 -47.95 3.05
CA VAL A 23 2.85 -47.45 2.69
C VAL A 23 2.53 -47.86 1.23
N PRO A 24 1.34 -48.42 0.93
CA PRO A 24 1.06 -48.92 -0.42
C PRO A 24 0.90 -47.77 -1.42
N SER A 25 1.46 -47.90 -2.62
CA SER A 25 1.12 -47.03 -3.74
C SER A 25 -0.36 -47.17 -4.08
N ASN A 26 -1.12 -46.08 -4.02
CA ASN A 26 -2.48 -46.04 -4.60
C ASN A 26 -2.41 -45.34 -5.96
N ILE A 27 -3.49 -45.38 -6.75
CA ILE A 27 -3.56 -44.67 -8.03
C ILE A 27 -4.40 -43.37 -7.92
N TYR A 28 -4.78 -42.92 -6.72
CA TYR A 28 -5.64 -41.77 -6.54
C TYR A 28 -4.99 -40.46 -7.03
N PRO A 29 -5.66 -39.61 -7.82
CA PRO A 29 -7.10 -39.55 -8.14
C PRO A 29 -7.50 -40.30 -9.42
N TRP A 30 -6.59 -41.08 -10.02
CA TRP A 30 -6.90 -41.89 -11.19
C TRP A 30 -7.86 -43.02 -10.82
N SER A 31 -8.82 -43.28 -11.71
CA SER A 31 -9.74 -44.41 -11.61
C SER A 31 -9.56 -45.35 -12.79
N ILE A 32 -9.89 -46.62 -12.57
CA ILE A 32 -9.77 -47.68 -13.59
C ILE A 32 -11.06 -47.68 -14.44
N ILE A 33 -10.90 -47.65 -15.76
CA ILE A 33 -11.96 -47.92 -16.72
C ILE A 33 -11.88 -49.40 -17.10
N GLY A 34 -12.79 -50.22 -16.58
CA GLY A 34 -12.78 -51.66 -16.74
C GLY A 34 -12.90 -52.37 -15.39
N ASN A 35 -12.55 -53.64 -15.36
CA ASN A 35 -12.49 -54.45 -14.13
C ASN A 35 -11.29 -55.41 -14.15
N ASP A 36 -11.04 -56.09 -13.03
CA ASP A 36 -9.89 -57.00 -12.84
C ASP A 36 -9.80 -58.13 -13.87
N SER A 37 -10.90 -58.47 -14.57
CA SER A 37 -10.88 -59.46 -15.65
C SER A 37 -10.43 -58.91 -17.00
N THR A 38 -10.25 -57.59 -17.11
CA THR A 38 -9.97 -56.87 -18.36
C THR A 38 -8.72 -55.99 -18.30
N ILE A 39 -8.40 -55.44 -17.14
CA ILE A 39 -7.23 -54.58 -16.94
C ILE A 39 -6.75 -54.69 -15.49
N HIS A 40 -5.43 -54.68 -15.31
CA HIS A 40 -4.79 -54.46 -14.02
C HIS A 40 -3.98 -53.16 -14.08
N VAL A 41 -4.25 -52.24 -13.15
CA VAL A 41 -3.54 -50.96 -13.05
C VAL A 41 -2.79 -50.91 -11.72
N SER A 42 -1.49 -50.65 -11.80
CA SER A 42 -0.62 -50.52 -10.64
C SER A 42 0.42 -49.43 -10.86
N THR A 43 1.31 -49.23 -9.90
CA THR A 43 2.46 -48.34 -10.06
C THR A 43 3.74 -49.12 -9.79
N ASP A 44 4.83 -48.76 -10.45
CA ASP A 44 6.16 -49.30 -10.18
C ASP A 44 7.25 -48.22 -10.37
N ARG A 45 8.50 -48.55 -9.99
CA ARG A 45 9.63 -47.60 -10.01
C ARG A 45 10.40 -47.63 -11.33
N THR A 46 9.71 -47.56 -12.47
CA THR A 46 10.33 -47.69 -13.81
C THR A 46 10.37 -46.43 -14.65
N SER A 47 10.01 -45.26 -14.09
CA SER A 47 10.09 -43.98 -14.78
C SER A 47 11.51 -43.69 -15.32
N CYS A 48 11.59 -42.93 -16.41
CA CYS A 48 12.85 -42.41 -16.94
C CYS A 48 13.41 -41.21 -16.16
N PHE A 49 12.64 -40.63 -15.23
CA PHE A 49 13.04 -39.43 -14.49
C PHE A 49 13.66 -39.82 -13.15
N GLU A 50 14.93 -39.47 -12.95
CA GLU A 50 15.68 -39.88 -11.77
C GLU A 50 15.11 -39.29 -10.47
N ARG A 51 14.55 -38.07 -10.55
CA ARG A 51 13.89 -37.39 -9.43
C ARG A 51 12.44 -37.82 -9.23
N ASN A 52 11.83 -38.48 -10.22
CA ASN A 52 10.42 -38.86 -10.27
C ASN A 52 10.30 -40.33 -10.68
N LYS A 53 10.62 -41.28 -9.80
CA LYS A 53 10.83 -42.69 -10.21
C LYS A 53 9.56 -43.50 -10.44
N VAL A 54 8.39 -43.00 -10.04
CA VAL A 54 7.12 -43.75 -10.09
C VAL A 54 6.47 -43.60 -11.47
N ALA A 55 6.03 -44.72 -12.04
CA ALA A 55 5.25 -44.77 -13.27
C ALA A 55 4.02 -45.68 -13.10
N LEU A 56 2.97 -45.40 -13.87
CA LEU A 56 1.69 -46.10 -13.81
C LEU A 56 1.75 -47.17 -14.87
N ARG A 57 1.55 -48.41 -14.44
CA ARG A 57 1.58 -49.60 -15.28
C ARG A 57 0.14 -50.05 -15.53
N MET A 58 -0.25 -50.05 -16.80
CA MET A 58 -1.50 -50.62 -17.30
C MET A 58 -1.19 -51.97 -17.96
N GLU A 59 -1.71 -53.05 -17.39
CA GLU A 59 -1.68 -54.37 -18.00
C GLU A 59 -3.08 -54.72 -18.51
N VAL A 60 -3.25 -54.63 -19.81
CA VAL A 60 -4.52 -54.90 -20.49
C VAL A 60 -4.61 -56.38 -20.80
N LEU A 61 -5.60 -57.04 -20.20
CA LEU A 61 -5.80 -58.48 -20.26
C LEU A 61 -6.76 -58.92 -21.36
N CYS A 62 -7.33 -57.97 -22.10
CA CYS A 62 -8.19 -58.20 -23.25
C CYS A 62 -7.45 -58.94 -24.39
N ASN A 63 -7.27 -60.26 -24.28
CA ASN A 63 -7.36 -61.24 -25.38
C ASN A 63 -7.26 -62.67 -24.81
N GLY A 64 -8.39 -63.38 -24.94
CA GLY A 64 -8.77 -64.75 -24.54
C GLY A 64 -10.25 -64.93 -24.98
N PRO A 65 -11.08 -65.85 -24.42
CA PRO A 65 -12.50 -65.96 -24.79
C PRO A 65 -13.39 -64.73 -24.45
N LYS A 66 -12.81 -63.60 -24.01
CA LYS A 66 -13.51 -62.37 -23.65
C LYS A 66 -12.96 -61.21 -24.47
N SER A 67 -13.85 -60.51 -25.19
CA SER A 67 -13.54 -59.26 -25.90
C SER A 67 -13.46 -58.08 -24.92
N CYS A 68 -12.62 -57.09 -25.22
CA CYS A 68 -12.66 -55.81 -24.53
C CYS A 68 -14.05 -55.16 -24.68
N PRO A 69 -14.56 -54.44 -23.65
CA PRO A 69 -15.83 -53.73 -23.76
C PRO A 69 -15.80 -52.68 -24.89
N PRO A 70 -16.97 -52.36 -25.49
CA PRO A 70 -17.07 -51.25 -26.43
C PRO A 70 -16.55 -49.94 -25.80
N GLY A 71 -15.52 -49.33 -26.40
CA GLY A 71 -14.84 -48.14 -25.85
C GLY A 71 -13.47 -48.41 -25.20
N GLY A 72 -13.10 -49.69 -25.02
CA GLY A 72 -11.82 -50.10 -24.45
C GLY A 72 -11.76 -50.03 -22.92
N VAL A 73 -10.59 -50.33 -22.38
CA VAL A 73 -10.26 -50.26 -20.94
C VAL A 73 -9.07 -49.35 -20.71
N GLY A 74 -8.93 -48.79 -19.52
CA GLY A 74 -7.84 -47.85 -19.26
C GLY A 74 -7.94 -47.14 -17.92
N ILE A 75 -7.59 -45.85 -17.94
CA ILE A 75 -7.58 -44.98 -16.77
C ILE A 75 -8.30 -43.65 -17.05
N SER A 76 -8.86 -43.05 -16.00
CA SER A 76 -9.51 -41.74 -16.02
C SER A 76 -8.96 -40.86 -14.91
N ASN A 77 -8.69 -39.59 -15.20
CA ASN A 77 -8.35 -38.57 -14.21
C ASN A 77 -9.43 -37.47 -14.21
N PRO A 78 -10.09 -37.19 -13.07
CA PRO A 78 -11.13 -36.17 -13.00
C PRO A 78 -10.57 -34.74 -12.92
N GLY A 79 -9.26 -34.58 -12.81
CA GLY A 79 -8.61 -33.31 -12.52
C GLY A 79 -8.94 -32.81 -11.11
N TYR A 80 -8.94 -31.49 -10.94
CA TYR A 80 -9.31 -30.83 -9.68
C TYR A 80 -10.83 -30.72 -9.53
N TRP A 81 -11.48 -31.85 -9.21
CA TRP A 81 -12.95 -31.96 -9.08
C TRP A 81 -13.70 -31.58 -10.36
N GLY A 82 -13.15 -31.97 -11.51
CA GLY A 82 -13.68 -31.67 -12.84
C GLY A 82 -12.72 -30.82 -13.66
N MET A 83 -12.76 -31.02 -14.98
CA MET A 83 -12.05 -30.18 -15.96
C MET A 83 -13.05 -29.32 -16.72
N ASN A 84 -12.78 -28.01 -16.80
CA ASN A 84 -13.56 -27.10 -17.63
C ASN A 84 -13.16 -27.23 -19.10
N ILE A 85 -14.00 -27.92 -19.88
CA ILE A 85 -13.81 -28.14 -21.32
C ILE A 85 -14.87 -27.33 -22.07
N GLU A 86 -14.43 -26.50 -23.00
CA GLU A 86 -15.27 -25.55 -23.73
C GLU A 86 -15.21 -25.83 -25.22
N LYS A 87 -16.37 -25.86 -25.87
CA LYS A 87 -16.50 -26.09 -27.31
C LYS A 87 -15.59 -25.15 -28.11
N GLY A 88 -14.90 -25.70 -29.11
CA GLY A 88 -13.99 -24.99 -30.00
C GLY A 88 -12.61 -24.69 -29.39
N HIS A 89 -12.41 -24.90 -28.09
CA HIS A 89 -11.11 -24.69 -27.45
C HIS A 89 -10.20 -25.90 -27.66
N LYS A 90 -8.89 -25.61 -27.60
CA LYS A 90 -7.82 -26.59 -27.81
C LYS A 90 -7.09 -26.87 -26.50
N TYR A 91 -6.85 -28.15 -26.27
CA TYR A 91 -6.21 -28.67 -25.07
C TYR A 91 -4.97 -29.45 -25.47
N ARG A 92 -3.83 -29.08 -24.90
CA ARG A 92 -2.58 -29.80 -25.10
C ARG A 92 -2.50 -30.91 -24.06
N VAL A 93 -2.36 -32.14 -24.53
CA VAL A 93 -2.11 -33.31 -23.68
C VAL A 93 -0.71 -33.82 -23.96
N VAL A 94 0.09 -33.93 -22.91
CA VAL A 94 1.47 -34.43 -22.92
C VAL A 94 1.55 -35.62 -21.98
N PHE A 95 2.23 -36.68 -22.38
CA PHE A 95 2.55 -37.80 -21.49
C PHE A 95 3.79 -38.53 -22.01
N PHE A 96 4.47 -39.22 -21.11
CA PHE A 96 5.54 -40.15 -21.45
C PHE A 96 4.98 -41.56 -21.48
N VAL A 97 5.37 -42.34 -22.48
CA VAL A 97 4.90 -43.72 -22.66
C VAL A 97 6.06 -44.68 -22.93
N ARG A 98 5.94 -45.88 -22.38
CA ARG A 98 6.76 -47.06 -22.70
C ARG A 98 5.85 -48.28 -22.79
N ALA A 99 6.11 -49.24 -23.66
CA ALA A 99 5.31 -50.46 -23.76
C ALA A 99 6.15 -51.68 -24.17
N LEU A 100 5.65 -52.88 -23.85
CA LEU A 100 6.26 -54.16 -24.30
C LEU A 100 5.80 -54.60 -25.70
N GLY A 101 4.96 -53.81 -26.36
CA GLY A 101 4.38 -54.11 -27.67
C GLY A 101 3.94 -52.82 -28.36
N PRO A 102 3.30 -52.90 -29.55
CA PRO A 102 2.71 -51.74 -30.18
C PRO A 102 1.61 -51.15 -29.29
N ILE A 103 1.41 -49.84 -29.38
CA ILE A 103 0.34 -49.13 -28.67
C ILE A 103 -0.74 -48.65 -29.64
N ASP A 104 -1.98 -48.70 -29.17
CA ASP A 104 -3.17 -48.10 -29.80
C ASP A 104 -3.99 -47.45 -28.68
N LEU A 105 -3.64 -46.21 -28.32
CA LEU A 105 -4.21 -45.48 -27.19
C LEU A 105 -5.22 -44.44 -27.68
N ASP A 106 -6.43 -44.48 -27.15
CA ASP A 106 -7.43 -43.43 -27.31
C ASP A 106 -7.31 -42.44 -26.15
N VAL A 107 -6.85 -41.22 -26.45
CA VAL A 107 -6.71 -40.13 -25.48
C VAL A 107 -7.88 -39.18 -25.66
N SER A 108 -8.70 -39.04 -24.62
CA SER A 108 -10.03 -38.43 -24.72
C SER A 108 -10.36 -37.51 -23.55
N LEU A 109 -11.07 -36.43 -23.82
CA LEU A 109 -11.77 -35.63 -22.81
C LEU A 109 -13.23 -36.05 -22.79
N VAL A 110 -13.73 -36.47 -21.63
CA VAL A 110 -15.05 -37.11 -21.50
C VAL A 110 -15.83 -36.43 -20.38
N GLY A 111 -17.07 -36.00 -20.66
CA GLY A 111 -17.99 -35.44 -19.67
C GLY A 111 -18.37 -36.50 -18.63
N SER A 112 -18.21 -36.19 -17.34
CA SER A 112 -18.41 -37.17 -16.26
C SER A 112 -19.88 -37.46 -15.96
N ASP A 113 -20.77 -36.55 -16.34
CA ASP A 113 -22.21 -36.58 -16.14
C ASP A 113 -22.96 -37.43 -17.18
N ASN A 114 -22.42 -37.55 -18.40
CA ASN A 114 -23.09 -38.23 -19.52
C ASN A 114 -22.20 -39.23 -20.28
N GLY A 115 -20.90 -39.31 -19.96
CA GLY A 115 -19.94 -40.15 -20.67
C GLY A 115 -19.66 -39.70 -22.12
N VAL A 116 -20.10 -38.49 -22.50
CA VAL A 116 -19.95 -37.96 -23.86
C VAL A 116 -18.49 -37.60 -24.09
N LYS A 117 -17.93 -38.14 -25.17
CA LYS A 117 -16.57 -37.85 -25.63
C LYS A 117 -16.54 -36.46 -26.30
N LEU A 118 -16.04 -35.47 -25.57
CA LEU A 118 -15.96 -34.06 -25.96
C LEU A 118 -14.85 -33.84 -26.98
N ALA A 119 -13.71 -34.49 -26.77
CA ALA A 119 -12.57 -34.48 -27.68
C ALA A 119 -11.86 -35.83 -27.59
N SER A 120 -11.22 -36.25 -28.67
CA SER A 120 -10.49 -37.52 -28.67
C SER A 120 -9.50 -37.56 -29.82
N LYS A 121 -8.36 -38.21 -29.56
CA LYS A 121 -7.37 -38.51 -30.57
C LYS A 121 -6.75 -39.87 -30.29
N ASN A 122 -6.67 -40.67 -31.34
CA ASN A 122 -6.07 -41.99 -31.30
C ASN A 122 -4.57 -41.89 -31.62
N ILE A 123 -3.74 -42.51 -30.78
CA ILE A 123 -2.29 -42.50 -30.84
C ILE A 123 -1.81 -43.94 -31.06
N LYS A 124 -1.21 -44.17 -32.23
CA LYS A 124 -0.64 -45.46 -32.61
C LYS A 124 0.88 -45.35 -32.73
N ALA A 125 1.59 -46.32 -32.18
CA ALA A 125 3.03 -46.43 -32.39
C ALA A 125 3.47 -47.90 -32.40
N PHE A 126 4.45 -48.20 -33.25
CA PHE A 126 5.06 -49.52 -33.33
C PHE A 126 5.95 -49.79 -32.12
N GLU A 127 6.08 -51.06 -31.75
CA GLU A 127 6.85 -51.53 -30.59
C GLU A 127 8.26 -50.94 -30.52
N LEU A 128 9.01 -50.95 -31.62
CA LEU A 128 10.39 -50.45 -31.65
C LEU A 128 10.49 -48.98 -31.21
N TYR A 129 9.45 -48.18 -31.44
CA TYR A 129 9.43 -46.76 -31.06
C TYR A 129 9.18 -46.57 -29.56
N VAL A 130 8.33 -47.40 -28.94
CA VAL A 130 7.86 -47.27 -27.55
C VAL A 130 8.48 -48.28 -26.58
N SER A 131 9.42 -49.11 -27.05
CA SER A 131 10.22 -50.02 -26.20
C SER A 131 11.08 -49.28 -25.17
N THR A 132 11.32 -47.98 -25.40
CA THR A 132 11.92 -47.04 -24.45
C THR A 132 10.99 -45.86 -24.24
N TRP A 133 11.17 -45.12 -23.15
CA TRP A 133 10.34 -43.97 -22.82
C TRP A 133 10.33 -42.93 -23.94
N ARG A 134 9.13 -42.48 -24.32
CA ARG A 134 8.90 -41.46 -25.36
C ARG A 134 7.91 -40.43 -24.88
N LYS A 135 8.23 -39.16 -25.08
CA LYS A 135 7.30 -38.04 -24.94
C LYS A 135 6.32 -38.07 -26.11
N ILE A 136 5.02 -38.08 -25.80
CA ILE A 136 3.93 -37.94 -26.75
C ILE A 136 3.23 -36.61 -26.43
N GLU A 137 3.01 -35.82 -27.47
CA GLU A 137 2.23 -34.58 -27.40
C GLU A 137 1.10 -34.65 -28.42
N THR A 138 -0.10 -34.30 -27.99
CA THR A 138 -1.26 -34.19 -28.87
C THR A 138 -2.13 -33.01 -28.49
N ILE A 139 -2.88 -32.50 -29.48
CA ILE A 139 -3.85 -31.43 -29.30
C ILE A 139 -5.24 -32.03 -29.49
N LEU A 140 -6.11 -31.80 -28.50
CA LEU A 140 -7.51 -32.17 -28.52
C LEU A 140 -8.35 -30.92 -28.71
N GLU A 141 -9.21 -30.91 -29.71
CA GLU A 141 -10.18 -29.83 -29.94
C GLU A 141 -11.56 -30.28 -29.48
N ALA A 142 -12.15 -29.52 -28.56
CA ALA A 142 -13.43 -29.87 -27.96
C ALA A 142 -14.60 -29.58 -28.90
N LYS A 143 -15.47 -30.59 -29.07
CA LYS A 143 -16.67 -30.51 -29.92
C LYS A 143 -17.89 -30.00 -29.16
N ASP A 144 -17.85 -30.06 -27.84
CA ASP A 144 -18.91 -29.59 -26.95
C ASP A 144 -18.33 -29.05 -25.63
N THR A 145 -19.17 -28.37 -24.85
CA THR A 145 -18.81 -27.80 -23.54
C THR A 145 -19.26 -28.72 -22.41
N ASN A 146 -18.40 -28.94 -21.44
CA ASN A 146 -18.70 -29.61 -20.18
C ASN A 146 -17.76 -29.11 -19.08
N HIS A 147 -18.32 -28.71 -17.93
CA HIS A 147 -17.55 -28.14 -16.83
C HIS A 147 -17.03 -29.17 -15.81
N ASN A 148 -17.43 -30.44 -16.00
CA ASN A 148 -17.08 -31.56 -15.14
C ASN A 148 -16.55 -32.73 -15.99
N ALA A 149 -15.56 -32.47 -16.84
CA ALA A 149 -14.94 -33.49 -17.67
C ALA A 149 -13.77 -34.20 -16.96
N SER A 150 -13.33 -35.31 -17.54
CA SER A 150 -12.15 -36.08 -17.14
C SER A 150 -11.25 -36.37 -18.35
N LEU A 151 -9.95 -36.53 -18.11
CA LEU A 151 -9.02 -37.08 -19.12
C LEU A 151 -9.04 -38.61 -19.02
N GLN A 152 -9.33 -39.27 -20.13
CA GLN A 152 -9.29 -40.73 -20.25
C GLN A 152 -8.21 -41.17 -21.24
N ILE A 153 -7.48 -42.22 -20.87
CA ILE A 153 -6.53 -42.91 -21.75
C ILE A 153 -6.94 -44.38 -21.77
N THR A 154 -7.52 -44.83 -22.88
CA THR A 154 -8.03 -46.20 -23.03
C THR A 154 -7.41 -46.93 -24.22
N THR A 155 -7.51 -48.25 -24.22
CA THR A 155 -7.11 -49.09 -25.35
C THR A 155 -7.96 -50.35 -25.40
N SER A 156 -8.03 -50.98 -26.57
CA SER A 156 -8.63 -52.30 -26.76
C SER A 156 -7.57 -53.37 -27.08
N SER A 157 -6.29 -52.99 -27.11
CA SER A 157 -5.19 -53.89 -27.45
C SER A 157 -4.60 -54.53 -26.19
N ARG A 158 -4.46 -55.86 -26.19
CA ARG A 158 -3.72 -56.58 -25.15
C ARG A 158 -2.27 -56.10 -25.10
N GLY A 159 -1.76 -55.85 -23.90
CA GLY A 159 -0.38 -55.46 -23.72
C GLY A 159 -0.10 -54.81 -22.36
N VAL A 160 1.17 -54.48 -22.14
CA VAL A 160 1.62 -53.74 -20.96
C VAL A 160 2.13 -52.37 -21.41
N VAL A 161 1.55 -51.32 -20.85
CA VAL A 161 1.85 -49.92 -21.13
C VAL A 161 2.18 -49.21 -19.83
N TRP A 162 3.28 -48.46 -19.81
CA TRP A 162 3.61 -47.53 -18.73
C TRP A 162 3.34 -46.11 -19.19
N LEU A 163 2.75 -45.32 -18.31
CA LEU A 163 2.48 -43.90 -18.49
C LEU A 163 3.15 -43.10 -17.38
N ASP A 164 3.67 -41.93 -17.71
CA ASP A 164 4.30 -41.02 -16.75
C ASP A 164 4.16 -39.56 -17.21
N GLN A 165 4.30 -38.61 -16.28
CA GLN A 165 4.24 -37.16 -16.49
C GLN A 165 3.06 -36.77 -17.40
N VAL A 166 1.84 -37.16 -17.00
CA VAL A 166 0.63 -36.88 -17.78
C VAL A 166 0.11 -35.48 -17.45
N SER A 167 0.10 -34.60 -18.44
CA SER A 167 -0.41 -33.23 -18.32
C SER A 167 -1.50 -32.97 -19.36
N ALA A 168 -2.53 -32.24 -18.96
CA ALA A 168 -3.57 -31.71 -19.84
C ALA A 168 -3.78 -30.24 -19.47
N MET A 169 -3.55 -29.35 -20.43
CA MET A 169 -3.64 -27.91 -20.23
C MET A 169 -4.45 -27.26 -21.35
N PRO A 170 -5.32 -26.28 -21.04
CA PRO A 170 -5.87 -25.43 -22.07
C PRO A 170 -4.74 -24.68 -22.77
N MET A 171 -4.80 -24.56 -24.09
CA MET A 171 -3.81 -23.76 -24.83
C MET A 171 -4.02 -22.26 -24.63
N ASP A 172 -5.24 -21.85 -24.31
CA ASP A 172 -5.63 -20.45 -24.14
C ASP A 172 -5.42 -19.97 -22.69
N THR A 173 -4.16 -19.77 -22.31
CA THR A 173 -3.76 -19.33 -20.96
C THR A 173 -3.39 -17.84 -20.98
N TYR A 174 -3.36 -17.19 -19.82
CA TYR A 174 -2.92 -15.78 -19.76
C TYR A 174 -1.51 -15.63 -20.33
N LYS A 175 -1.36 -14.88 -21.43
CA LYS A 175 -0.12 -14.67 -22.20
C LYS A 175 0.64 -15.95 -22.62
N GLY A 176 0.03 -17.13 -22.51
CA GLY A 176 0.75 -18.40 -22.69
C GLY A 176 1.58 -18.85 -21.49
N HIS A 177 1.49 -18.15 -20.34
CA HIS A 177 2.29 -18.43 -19.14
C HIS A 177 1.67 -19.48 -18.20
N GLY A 178 0.53 -20.08 -18.57
CA GLY A 178 -0.06 -21.17 -17.78
C GLY A 178 -0.95 -20.72 -16.62
N PHE A 179 -1.40 -19.45 -16.59
CA PHE A 179 -2.37 -18.97 -15.60
C PHE A 179 -3.81 -18.99 -16.13
N ARG A 180 -4.74 -19.34 -15.23
CA ARG A 180 -6.19 -19.26 -15.46
C ARG A 180 -6.57 -17.80 -15.65
N LYS A 181 -7.14 -17.46 -16.82
CA LYS A 181 -7.42 -16.08 -17.21
C LYS A 181 -8.43 -15.41 -16.28
N ASP A 182 -9.44 -16.14 -15.86
CA ASP A 182 -10.50 -15.68 -14.98
C ASP A 182 -9.97 -15.30 -13.60
N LEU A 183 -9.21 -16.20 -12.96
CA LEU A 183 -8.58 -15.95 -11.66
C LEU A 183 -7.48 -14.89 -11.74
N PHE A 184 -6.69 -14.88 -12.82
CA PHE A 184 -5.70 -13.82 -13.05
C PHE A 184 -6.40 -12.45 -13.12
N GLN A 185 -7.51 -12.34 -13.84
CA GLN A 185 -8.23 -11.09 -14.00
C GLN A 185 -8.77 -10.57 -12.66
N MET A 186 -9.31 -11.44 -11.81
CA MET A 186 -9.74 -11.04 -10.46
C MET A 186 -8.60 -10.42 -9.64
N VAL A 187 -7.38 -10.96 -9.72
CA VAL A 187 -6.22 -10.38 -9.02
C VAL A 187 -5.76 -9.09 -9.69
N ALA A 188 -5.73 -9.06 -11.03
CA ALA A 188 -5.37 -7.85 -11.79
C ALA A 188 -6.32 -6.68 -11.51
N ASP A 189 -7.60 -6.96 -11.29
CA ASP A 189 -8.63 -5.97 -10.97
C ASP A 189 -8.42 -5.33 -9.59
N LEU A 190 -7.74 -6.00 -8.66
CA LEU A 190 -7.28 -5.42 -7.40
C LEU A 190 -6.13 -4.43 -7.56
N LYS A 191 -5.50 -4.38 -8.76
CA LYS A 191 -4.32 -3.55 -9.08
C LYS A 191 -3.22 -3.62 -7.99
N PRO A 192 -2.78 -4.83 -7.60
CA PRO A 192 -1.83 -5.00 -6.50
C PRO A 192 -0.52 -4.27 -6.80
N LYS A 193 0.11 -3.70 -5.76
CA LYS A 193 1.45 -3.12 -5.87
C LYS A 193 2.56 -4.11 -5.56
N PHE A 194 2.21 -5.21 -4.88
CA PHE A 194 3.13 -6.27 -4.55
C PHE A 194 2.39 -7.60 -4.50
N PHE A 195 3.15 -8.70 -4.54
CA PHE A 195 2.65 -10.07 -4.40
C PHE A 195 3.58 -10.87 -3.50
N ARG A 196 3.08 -11.30 -2.32
CA ARG A 196 3.82 -12.12 -1.35
C ARG A 196 3.66 -13.59 -1.70
N PHE A 197 4.78 -14.30 -1.89
CA PHE A 197 4.78 -15.72 -2.24
C PHE A 197 6.11 -16.40 -1.86
N PRO A 198 6.15 -17.74 -1.75
CA PRO A 198 5.04 -18.68 -1.74
C PRO A 198 4.44 -18.84 -0.32
N GLY A 199 4.65 -17.84 0.54
CA GLY A 199 4.58 -17.92 2.01
C GLY A 199 3.26 -18.29 2.68
N GLY A 200 3.14 -17.80 3.93
CA GLY A 200 2.43 -18.53 4.98
C GLY A 200 3.21 -19.80 5.36
N CYS A 201 2.57 -20.68 6.12
CA CYS A 201 3.16 -21.94 6.57
C CYS A 201 3.56 -22.91 5.43
N TYR A 202 3.12 -22.66 4.19
CA TYR A 202 3.52 -23.44 3.00
C TYR A 202 5.03 -23.42 2.76
N VAL A 203 5.71 -22.32 3.09
CA VAL A 203 7.18 -22.23 2.96
C VAL A 203 7.92 -23.04 4.05
N GLU A 204 7.23 -23.38 5.13
CA GLU A 204 7.78 -23.97 6.34
C GLU A 204 7.60 -25.48 6.40
N GLY A 205 6.39 -25.94 6.05
CA GLY A 205 5.94 -27.31 6.34
C GLY A 205 5.68 -27.53 7.85
N GLU A 206 4.98 -28.62 8.20
CA GLU A 206 4.98 -29.10 9.59
C GLU A 206 6.39 -29.59 9.97
N TYR A 207 7.07 -30.24 9.03
CA TYR A 207 8.45 -30.70 9.15
C TYR A 207 9.32 -30.20 8.00
N LEU A 208 10.59 -29.90 8.25
CA LEU A 208 11.51 -29.34 7.25
C LEU A 208 11.71 -30.23 6.01
N ARG A 209 11.47 -31.53 6.14
CA ARG A 209 11.49 -32.50 5.02
C ARG A 209 10.43 -32.21 3.96
N ASN A 210 9.35 -31.53 4.35
CA ASN A 210 8.18 -31.22 3.52
C ASN A 210 8.09 -29.71 3.22
N ALA A 211 9.08 -28.92 3.65
CA ALA A 211 9.13 -27.48 3.37
C ALA A 211 9.34 -27.21 1.88
N PHE A 212 8.76 -26.11 1.38
CA PHE A 212 8.99 -25.65 0.01
C PHE A 212 10.48 -25.39 -0.29
N ARG A 213 10.99 -26.01 -1.36
CA ARG A 213 12.38 -25.85 -1.84
C ARG A 213 12.43 -25.22 -3.24
N TRP A 214 12.70 -23.92 -3.31
CA TRP A 214 12.62 -23.18 -4.58
C TRP A 214 13.44 -23.79 -5.72
N LYS A 215 14.63 -24.33 -5.45
CA LYS A 215 15.51 -24.98 -6.44
C LYS A 215 14.86 -26.19 -7.10
N GLU A 216 13.92 -26.82 -6.43
CA GLU A 216 13.17 -27.98 -6.92
C GLU A 216 11.99 -27.58 -7.80
N THR A 217 11.67 -26.28 -7.83
CA THR A 217 10.52 -25.73 -8.55
C THR A 217 10.91 -25.01 -9.85
N VAL A 218 12.18 -25.05 -10.23
CA VAL A 218 12.71 -24.41 -11.45
C VAL A 218 13.27 -25.46 -12.41
N GLY A 219 13.38 -25.08 -13.69
CA GLY A 219 13.74 -26.00 -14.77
C GLY A 219 12.53 -26.69 -15.40
N PRO A 220 12.76 -27.72 -16.24
CA PRO A 220 11.70 -28.49 -16.90
C PRO A 220 10.71 -29.05 -15.89
N TRP A 221 9.40 -28.90 -16.15
CA TRP A 221 8.37 -29.28 -15.21
C TRP A 221 8.34 -30.79 -14.95
N GLU A 222 8.67 -31.60 -15.96
CA GLU A 222 8.75 -33.06 -15.86
C GLU A 222 9.86 -33.56 -14.91
N GLU A 223 10.83 -32.71 -14.57
CA GLU A 223 11.96 -32.99 -13.66
C GLU A 223 11.75 -32.44 -12.25
N ARG A 224 10.67 -31.68 -12.01
CA ARG A 224 10.36 -31.14 -10.68
C ARG A 224 9.84 -32.27 -9.80
N PRO A 225 10.36 -32.48 -8.58
CA PRO A 225 9.90 -33.53 -7.68
C PRO A 225 8.53 -33.22 -7.06
N GLY A 226 8.13 -31.96 -6.95
CA GLY A 226 6.97 -31.64 -6.13
C GLY A 226 7.23 -31.98 -4.65
N HIS A 227 6.23 -31.79 -3.80
CA HIS A 227 6.29 -32.24 -2.42
C HIS A 227 4.90 -32.44 -1.83
N PHE A 228 4.83 -33.15 -0.70
CA PHE A 228 3.63 -33.16 0.12
C PHE A 228 3.65 -31.95 1.05
N ASP A 229 2.74 -31.01 0.84
CA ASP A 229 2.51 -29.96 1.80
C ASP A 229 1.70 -30.54 2.97
N ASP A 230 2.40 -30.79 4.07
CA ASP A 230 1.84 -31.41 5.26
C ASP A 230 1.10 -30.42 6.17
N VAL A 231 1.13 -29.11 5.89
CA VAL A 231 0.32 -28.14 6.64
C VAL A 231 -1.13 -28.14 6.13
N TRP A 232 -1.28 -28.04 4.81
CA TRP A 232 -2.55 -27.97 4.08
C TRP A 232 -3.00 -29.34 3.56
N LYS A 233 -2.22 -30.40 3.82
CA LYS A 233 -2.56 -31.81 3.62
C LYS A 233 -2.83 -32.17 2.16
N TYR A 234 -2.04 -31.63 1.23
CA TYR A 234 -2.15 -31.97 -0.19
C TYR A 234 -0.79 -32.12 -0.87
N TRP A 235 -0.75 -32.93 -1.92
CA TRP A 235 0.44 -33.07 -2.76
C TRP A 235 0.48 -31.95 -3.81
N THR A 236 1.62 -31.27 -3.93
CA THR A 236 1.89 -30.27 -4.97
C THR A 236 2.87 -30.82 -6.00
N ASP A 237 2.62 -30.54 -7.28
CA ASP A 237 3.55 -30.86 -8.37
C ASP A 237 4.65 -29.80 -8.53
N ASP A 238 4.55 -28.70 -7.78
CA ASP A 238 5.39 -27.50 -7.88
C ASP A 238 5.48 -26.93 -9.30
N GLY A 239 4.41 -27.12 -10.08
CA GLY A 239 4.24 -26.49 -11.39
C GLY A 239 4.08 -24.97 -11.26
N PHE A 240 3.45 -24.49 -10.20
CA PHE A 240 3.55 -23.08 -9.78
C PHE A 240 4.72 -22.94 -8.81
N GLY A 241 5.91 -22.70 -9.34
CA GLY A 241 7.15 -22.60 -8.61
C GLY A 241 7.65 -21.16 -8.42
N TYR A 242 8.94 -21.04 -8.10
CA TYR A 242 9.58 -19.75 -7.89
C TYR A 242 9.56 -18.86 -9.14
N PHE A 243 9.84 -19.45 -10.32
CA PHE A 243 9.80 -18.72 -11.59
C PHE A 243 8.39 -18.22 -11.91
N GLU A 244 7.39 -19.07 -11.76
CA GLU A 244 6.00 -18.71 -12.06
C GLU A 244 5.46 -17.64 -11.10
N GLY A 245 5.88 -17.64 -9.82
CA GLY A 245 5.54 -16.58 -8.86
C GLY A 245 6.17 -15.22 -9.20
N LEU A 246 7.42 -15.20 -9.68
CA LEU A 246 8.08 -13.99 -10.20
C LEU A 246 7.39 -13.50 -11.48
N GLN A 247 7.09 -14.42 -12.41
CA GLN A 247 6.41 -14.10 -13.66
C GLN A 247 5.01 -13.52 -13.42
N LEU A 248 4.26 -14.09 -12.48
CA LEU A 248 2.94 -13.58 -12.11
C LEU A 248 3.02 -12.15 -11.57
N SER A 249 4.02 -11.86 -10.73
CA SER A 249 4.23 -10.53 -10.16
C SER A 249 4.50 -9.51 -11.27
N GLU A 250 5.38 -9.84 -12.23
CA GLU A 250 5.66 -9.02 -13.40
C GLU A 250 4.40 -8.80 -14.27
N ASP A 251 3.62 -9.86 -14.50
CA ASP A 251 2.40 -9.80 -15.30
C ASP A 251 1.31 -8.93 -14.67
N LEU A 252 1.22 -8.91 -13.34
CA LEU A 252 0.32 -8.05 -12.57
C LEU A 252 0.82 -6.60 -12.47
N GLY A 253 2.06 -6.31 -12.88
CA GLY A 253 2.71 -5.02 -12.65
C GLY A 253 3.00 -4.75 -11.16
N ALA A 254 3.17 -5.82 -10.38
CA ALA A 254 3.40 -5.80 -8.94
C ALA A 254 4.85 -6.19 -8.59
N LEU A 255 5.34 -5.71 -7.44
CA LEU A 255 6.64 -6.14 -6.91
C LEU A 255 6.55 -7.52 -6.25
N PRO A 256 7.42 -8.48 -6.57
CA PRO A 256 7.49 -9.72 -5.83
C PRO A 256 8.04 -9.47 -4.41
N VAL A 257 7.35 -9.99 -3.40
CA VAL A 257 7.86 -10.14 -2.02
C VAL A 257 8.14 -11.62 -1.81
N TRP A 258 9.39 -12.02 -2.01
CA TRP A 258 9.77 -13.43 -1.92
C TRP A 258 10.02 -13.84 -0.48
N VAL A 259 9.26 -14.83 -0.02
CA VAL A 259 9.41 -15.47 1.29
C VAL A 259 10.22 -16.76 1.11
N PHE A 260 11.23 -16.98 1.95
CA PHE A 260 11.96 -18.24 1.97
C PHE A 260 12.17 -18.74 3.41
N ASN A 261 12.36 -20.05 3.51
CA ASN A 261 12.48 -20.76 4.78
C ASN A 261 13.73 -20.30 5.57
N ALA A 262 13.56 -19.99 6.86
CA ALA A 262 14.63 -19.51 7.75
C ALA A 262 15.39 -20.64 8.48
N GLY A 263 15.32 -21.87 7.97
CA GLY A 263 15.78 -23.09 8.63
C GLY A 263 14.82 -23.57 9.72
N LEU A 264 13.52 -23.31 9.55
CA LEU A 264 12.49 -23.55 10.55
C LEU A 264 11.26 -24.18 9.87
N SER A 265 10.57 -25.06 10.60
CA SER A 265 9.22 -25.52 10.31
C SER A 265 8.36 -25.33 11.55
N LEU A 266 7.09 -25.75 11.52
CA LEU A 266 6.25 -25.69 12.73
C LEU A 266 6.80 -26.55 13.89
N ASN A 267 7.60 -27.58 13.59
CA ASN A 267 8.13 -28.53 14.59
C ASN A 267 9.67 -28.64 14.62
N ASP A 268 10.37 -28.25 13.55
CA ASP A 268 11.82 -28.42 13.43
C ASP A 268 12.54 -27.06 13.48
N GLU A 269 13.69 -27.02 14.15
CA GLU A 269 14.58 -25.86 14.15
C GLU A 269 16.02 -26.23 13.81
N VAL A 270 16.56 -25.66 12.73
CA VAL A 270 17.99 -25.76 12.42
C VAL A 270 18.77 -24.84 13.33
N ASN A 271 19.75 -25.40 14.03
CA ASN A 271 20.67 -24.65 14.87
C ASN A 271 21.42 -23.59 14.04
N THR A 272 21.59 -22.39 14.57
CA THR A 272 22.27 -21.28 13.89
C THR A 272 23.69 -21.60 13.42
N SER A 273 24.40 -22.53 14.07
CA SER A 273 25.72 -22.99 13.60
C SER A 273 25.67 -23.78 12.27
N ALA A 274 24.52 -24.37 11.94
CA ALA A 274 24.31 -25.21 10.77
C ALA A 274 23.44 -24.55 9.68
N ILE A 275 23.06 -23.27 9.82
CA ILE A 275 22.14 -22.59 8.90
C ILE A 275 22.74 -22.20 7.54
N ALA A 276 24.07 -22.30 7.39
CA ALA A 276 24.80 -21.84 6.21
C ALA A 276 24.25 -22.36 4.86
N PRO A 277 23.80 -23.63 4.71
CA PRO A 277 23.21 -24.10 3.46
C PRO A 277 21.93 -23.35 3.07
N PHE A 278 21.06 -23.03 4.04
CA PHE A 278 19.83 -22.29 3.77
C PHE A 278 20.13 -20.83 3.38
N VAL A 279 21.15 -20.22 4.00
CA VAL A 279 21.63 -18.89 3.61
C VAL A 279 22.11 -18.90 2.16
N GLN A 280 22.84 -19.94 1.74
CA GLN A 280 23.27 -20.07 0.36
C GLN A 280 22.08 -20.26 -0.58
N GLU A 281 21.05 -21.04 -0.20
CA GLU A 281 19.83 -21.17 -1.02
C GLU A 281 19.12 -19.84 -1.24
N ALA A 282 19.07 -18.97 -0.24
CA ALA A 282 18.50 -17.64 -0.40
C ALA A 282 19.32 -16.78 -1.38
N LEU A 283 20.65 -16.76 -1.24
CA LEU A 283 21.54 -16.02 -2.16
C LEU A 283 21.41 -16.52 -3.61
N ASP A 284 21.36 -17.83 -3.79
CA ASP A 284 21.17 -18.48 -5.07
C ASP A 284 19.83 -18.09 -5.72
N GLY A 285 18.75 -18.00 -4.92
CA GLY A 285 17.45 -17.56 -5.42
C GLY A 285 17.42 -16.09 -5.80
N ILE A 286 18.10 -15.23 -5.03
CA ILE A 286 18.27 -13.82 -5.43
C ILE A 286 19.11 -13.72 -6.71
N GLU A 287 20.15 -14.54 -6.89
CA GLU A 287 20.92 -14.61 -8.13
C GLU A 287 20.06 -15.14 -9.29
N PHE A 288 19.20 -16.13 -9.07
CA PHE A 288 18.24 -16.58 -10.08
C PHE A 288 17.38 -15.42 -10.57
N ALA A 289 16.82 -14.63 -9.66
CA ALA A 289 15.94 -13.51 -10.01
C ALA A 289 16.68 -12.32 -10.63
N ARG A 290 17.83 -11.92 -10.05
CA ARG A 290 18.53 -10.66 -10.38
C ARG A 290 19.80 -10.81 -11.21
N GLY A 291 20.40 -12.01 -11.20
CA GLY A 291 21.71 -12.28 -11.78
C GLY A 291 21.77 -12.12 -13.29
N SER A 292 22.98 -11.92 -13.79
CA SER A 292 23.26 -11.89 -15.23
C SER A 292 22.86 -13.22 -15.88
N PRO A 293 22.37 -13.23 -17.13
CA PRO A 293 22.11 -14.49 -17.85
C PRO A 293 23.36 -15.37 -18.08
N LYS A 294 24.56 -14.88 -17.72
CA LYS A 294 25.82 -15.64 -17.73
C LYS A 294 26.20 -16.24 -16.38
N SER A 295 25.49 -15.87 -15.32
CA SER A 295 25.74 -16.37 -13.97
C SER A 295 25.08 -17.74 -13.79
N THR A 296 25.44 -18.49 -12.74
CA THR A 296 24.96 -19.86 -12.55
C THR A 296 23.43 -19.91 -12.58
N TRP A 297 22.78 -19.17 -11.69
CA TRP A 297 21.33 -19.20 -11.58
C TRP A 297 20.63 -18.26 -12.58
N GLY A 298 21.25 -17.15 -12.97
CA GLY A 298 20.69 -16.28 -14.00
C GLY A 298 20.64 -16.93 -15.39
N SER A 299 21.56 -17.85 -15.69
CA SER A 299 21.53 -18.64 -16.93
C SER A 299 20.35 -19.62 -16.97
N LEU A 300 19.97 -20.21 -15.83
CA LEU A 300 18.78 -21.07 -15.74
C LEU A 300 17.52 -20.26 -15.98
N ARG A 301 17.37 -19.09 -15.35
CA ARG A 301 16.25 -18.16 -15.61
C ARG A 301 16.15 -17.81 -17.11
N ALA A 302 17.30 -17.51 -17.73
CA ALA A 302 17.35 -17.22 -19.16
C ALA A 302 16.94 -18.41 -20.04
N ALA A 303 17.38 -19.62 -19.70
CA ALA A 303 17.00 -20.85 -20.39
C ALA A 303 15.50 -21.18 -20.23
N MET A 304 14.89 -20.76 -19.12
CA MET A 304 13.44 -20.85 -18.89
C MET A 304 12.63 -19.78 -19.65
N GLY A 305 13.28 -18.98 -20.49
CA GLY A 305 12.62 -18.02 -21.38
C GLY A 305 12.63 -16.57 -20.89
N HIS A 306 13.26 -16.27 -19.75
CA HIS A 306 13.34 -14.91 -19.20
C HIS A 306 14.79 -14.44 -18.99
N PRO A 307 15.47 -13.95 -20.04
CA PRO A 307 16.87 -13.55 -19.93
C PRO A 307 17.09 -12.29 -19.09
N LYS A 308 16.08 -11.42 -18.96
CA LYS A 308 16.18 -10.18 -18.18
C LYS A 308 16.03 -10.47 -16.68
N PRO A 309 16.70 -9.72 -15.80
CA PRO A 309 16.43 -9.80 -14.37
C PRO A 309 14.97 -9.43 -14.03
N PHE A 310 14.37 -10.13 -13.06
CA PHE A 310 13.12 -9.72 -12.44
C PHE A 310 13.36 -8.56 -11.45
N ASP A 311 12.32 -7.76 -11.20
CA ASP A 311 12.38 -6.63 -10.26
C ASP A 311 12.20 -7.03 -8.79
N LEU A 312 13.09 -7.89 -8.29
CA LEU A 312 13.09 -8.35 -6.89
C LEU A 312 13.84 -7.38 -5.99
N ARG A 313 13.11 -6.62 -5.17
CA ARG A 313 13.67 -5.63 -4.23
C ARG A 313 13.40 -5.93 -2.76
N ILE A 314 12.50 -6.85 -2.48
CA ILE A 314 12.00 -7.13 -1.13
C ILE A 314 11.98 -8.64 -0.89
N VAL A 315 12.57 -9.07 0.22
CA VAL A 315 12.54 -10.46 0.67
C VAL A 315 12.09 -10.56 2.13
N ALA A 316 11.47 -11.68 2.50
CA ALA A 316 11.09 -11.99 3.86
C ALA A 316 11.79 -13.27 4.34
N ILE A 317 12.38 -13.21 5.54
CA ILE A 317 13.13 -14.32 6.13
C ILE A 317 12.22 -15.06 7.12
N GLY A 318 11.75 -16.24 6.71
CA GLY A 318 10.82 -17.09 7.47
C GLY A 318 9.35 -16.68 7.32
N ASN A 319 8.50 -17.28 8.14
CA ASN A 319 7.07 -16.96 8.29
C ASN A 319 6.65 -17.26 9.74
N GLU A 320 6.06 -16.31 10.48
CA GLU A 320 5.55 -16.50 11.87
C GLU A 320 6.55 -17.08 12.90
N ASN A 321 7.86 -17.04 12.60
CA ASN A 321 8.88 -17.75 13.38
C ASN A 321 9.44 -16.98 14.59
N CYS A 322 9.00 -15.74 14.85
CA CYS A 322 9.67 -14.86 15.80
C CYS A 322 9.83 -15.45 17.22
N GLY A 323 8.86 -16.27 17.65
CA GLY A 323 8.88 -16.91 18.97
C GLY A 323 9.79 -18.15 19.07
N MET A 324 10.38 -18.61 17.96
CA MET A 324 11.20 -19.82 17.92
C MET A 324 12.63 -19.54 18.39
N PHE A 325 13.26 -20.52 19.04
CA PHE A 325 14.52 -20.33 19.75
C PHE A 325 15.67 -19.90 18.83
N ASN A 326 15.78 -20.51 17.65
CA ASN A 326 16.86 -20.24 16.71
C ASN A 326 16.56 -19.10 15.72
N TYR A 327 15.34 -18.54 15.70
CA TYR A 327 14.95 -17.58 14.66
C TYR A 327 15.86 -16.35 14.61
N GLN A 328 16.09 -15.70 15.76
CA GLN A 328 16.92 -14.49 15.80
C GLN A 328 18.35 -14.75 15.32
N GLY A 329 18.96 -15.85 15.75
CA GLY A 329 20.30 -16.25 15.33
C GLY A 329 20.36 -16.55 13.83
N ASN A 330 19.38 -17.29 13.31
CA ASN A 330 19.28 -17.62 11.89
C ASN A 330 19.07 -16.35 11.06
N TYR A 331 18.11 -15.51 11.42
CA TYR A 331 17.80 -14.24 10.76
C TYR A 331 19.05 -13.37 10.60
N LEU A 332 19.86 -13.22 11.65
CA LEU A 332 21.09 -12.41 11.58
C LEU A 332 22.11 -12.96 10.57
N LYS A 333 22.19 -14.28 10.38
CA LYS A 333 23.04 -14.90 9.36
C LYS A 333 22.55 -14.59 7.95
N PHE A 334 21.23 -14.71 7.71
CA PHE A 334 20.62 -14.32 6.43
C PHE A 334 20.79 -12.83 6.15
N TYR A 335 20.45 -11.98 7.12
CA TYR A 335 20.53 -10.52 6.99
C TYR A 335 21.94 -10.07 6.62
N ALA A 336 22.96 -10.55 7.34
CA ALA A 336 24.35 -10.19 7.08
C ALA A 336 24.81 -10.63 5.67
N ALA A 337 24.48 -11.86 5.27
CA ALA A 337 24.84 -12.39 3.96
C ALA A 337 24.15 -11.64 2.81
N ILE A 338 22.85 -11.40 2.93
CA ILE A 338 22.06 -10.70 1.91
C ILE A 338 22.49 -9.24 1.81
N LYS A 339 22.65 -8.51 2.92
CA LYS A 339 23.11 -7.11 2.87
C LYS A 339 24.54 -6.97 2.36
N SER A 340 25.39 -7.97 2.56
CA SER A 340 26.75 -7.99 1.99
C SER A 340 26.72 -8.15 0.47
N ALA A 341 25.90 -9.09 -0.05
CA ALA A 341 25.82 -9.38 -1.49
C ALA A 341 24.92 -8.38 -2.26
N TYR A 342 23.85 -7.92 -1.63
CA TYR A 342 22.80 -7.06 -2.20
C TYR A 342 22.41 -5.94 -1.21
N PRO A 343 23.27 -4.90 -1.06
CA PRO A 343 23.04 -3.85 -0.06
C PRO A 343 21.74 -3.07 -0.23
N ASP A 344 21.18 -3.05 -1.45
CA ASP A 344 19.95 -2.36 -1.82
C ASP A 344 18.67 -3.15 -1.47
N MET A 345 18.78 -4.45 -1.16
CA MET A 345 17.63 -5.32 -0.87
C MET A 345 16.94 -4.90 0.43
N GLN A 346 15.61 -4.78 0.41
CA GLN A 346 14.83 -4.59 1.63
C GLN A 346 14.52 -5.94 2.26
N ILE A 347 14.76 -6.06 3.57
CA ILE A 347 14.57 -7.29 4.31
C ILE A 347 13.45 -7.13 5.34
N ILE A 348 12.48 -8.03 5.27
CA ILE A 348 11.38 -8.14 6.23
C ILE A 348 11.75 -9.17 7.31
N SER A 349 11.68 -8.74 8.57
CA SER A 349 11.68 -9.64 9.74
C SER A 349 10.27 -10.13 10.05
N ASN A 350 10.12 -11.37 10.52
CA ASN A 350 8.83 -11.93 10.98
C ASN A 350 8.48 -11.57 12.42
N CYS A 351 9.29 -10.73 13.07
CA CYS A 351 8.99 -10.25 14.43
C CYS A 351 8.11 -9.01 14.40
N ASP A 352 7.05 -8.98 15.21
CA ASP A 352 6.17 -7.81 15.34
C ASP A 352 6.88 -6.65 16.06
N GLY A 353 7.18 -5.59 15.31
CA GLY A 353 7.75 -4.32 15.79
C GLY A 353 6.73 -3.25 16.17
N SER A 354 5.42 -3.56 16.18
CA SER A 354 4.34 -2.56 16.34
C SER A 354 4.22 -1.99 17.74
N GLN A 355 4.61 -2.73 18.77
CA GLN A 355 4.55 -2.29 20.16
C GLN A 355 5.94 -2.02 20.75
N ASN A 356 6.88 -2.92 20.48
CA ASN A 356 8.25 -2.85 20.97
C ASN A 356 9.21 -2.74 19.79
N PRO A 357 10.28 -1.94 19.90
CA PRO A 357 11.33 -1.95 18.88
C PRO A 357 11.92 -3.35 18.71
N LEU A 358 12.26 -3.69 17.46
CA LEU A 358 13.02 -4.91 17.19
C LEU A 358 14.40 -4.82 17.86
N ASP A 359 14.90 -5.96 18.32
CA ASP A 359 16.24 -6.11 18.89
C ASP A 359 17.31 -6.47 17.84
N HIS A 360 16.93 -6.51 16.57
CA HIS A 360 17.76 -6.82 15.42
C HIS A 360 17.43 -5.89 14.24
N PRO A 361 18.35 -5.71 13.27
CA PRO A 361 18.13 -4.82 12.14
C PRO A 361 17.13 -5.40 11.14
N ALA A 362 16.24 -4.56 10.62
CA ALA A 362 15.34 -4.88 9.52
C ALA A 362 14.97 -3.59 8.75
N ASP A 363 14.56 -3.71 7.50
CA ASP A 363 13.99 -2.57 6.76
C ASP A 363 12.47 -2.48 7.00
N LEU A 364 11.83 -3.65 7.13
CA LEU A 364 10.42 -3.83 7.42
C LEU A 364 10.22 -4.94 8.45
N TYR A 365 9.06 -4.96 9.09
CA TYR A 365 8.65 -6.04 10.00
C TYR A 365 7.25 -6.54 9.65
N ASP A 366 7.03 -7.83 9.79
CA ASP A 366 5.77 -8.49 9.48
C ASP A 366 4.80 -8.41 10.67
N PHE A 367 3.52 -8.25 10.37
CA PHE A 367 2.42 -8.22 11.35
C PHE A 367 1.24 -9.00 10.81
N HIS A 368 0.81 -10.01 11.59
CA HIS A 368 -0.33 -10.86 11.24
C HIS A 368 -1.47 -10.67 12.25
N ILE A 369 -2.72 -10.72 11.77
CA ILE A 369 -3.88 -10.74 12.66
C ILE A 369 -5.09 -11.49 12.10
N TYR A 370 -5.49 -12.55 12.79
CA TYR A 370 -6.76 -13.25 12.57
C TYR A 370 -7.61 -13.19 13.85
N THR A 371 -8.80 -12.59 13.77
CA THR A 371 -9.68 -12.44 14.96
C THR A 371 -11.16 -12.33 14.57
N ASN A 372 -12.06 -12.25 15.55
CA ASN A 372 -13.49 -12.05 15.30
C ASN A 372 -13.79 -10.61 14.83
N ALA A 373 -14.99 -10.36 14.30
CA ALA A 373 -15.33 -9.08 13.66
C ALA A 373 -15.28 -7.91 14.65
N LYS A 374 -15.77 -8.10 15.87
CA LYS A 374 -15.77 -7.04 16.90
C LYS A 374 -14.34 -6.64 17.29
N ASP A 375 -13.48 -7.63 17.49
CA ASP A 375 -12.09 -7.38 17.84
C ASP A 375 -11.34 -6.76 16.67
N MET A 376 -11.54 -7.24 15.44
CA MET A 376 -10.94 -6.64 14.23
C MET A 376 -11.33 -5.18 14.08
N PHE A 377 -12.63 -4.88 14.22
CA PHE A 377 -13.13 -3.51 14.21
C PHE A 377 -12.38 -2.64 15.23
N SER A 378 -12.15 -3.12 16.46
CA SER A 378 -11.44 -2.36 17.49
C SER A 378 -9.95 -2.06 17.18
N LYS A 379 -9.35 -2.71 16.17
CA LYS A 379 -7.92 -2.56 15.82
C LYS A 379 -7.62 -1.36 14.93
N TYR A 380 -8.58 -0.50 14.61
CA TYR A 380 -8.31 0.72 13.83
C TYR A 380 -7.29 1.67 14.48
N THR A 381 -6.97 1.50 15.77
CA THR A 381 -5.93 2.27 16.49
C THR A 381 -4.64 1.49 16.74
N LYS A 382 -4.51 0.25 16.22
CA LYS A 382 -3.39 -0.66 16.55
C LYS A 382 -2.01 -0.03 16.30
N PHE A 383 -1.88 0.79 15.26
CA PHE A 383 -0.61 1.43 14.88
C PHE A 383 -0.49 2.89 15.35
N ASP A 384 -1.49 3.45 16.02
CA ASP A 384 -1.48 4.86 16.46
C ASP A 384 -0.28 5.16 17.36
N ASN A 385 0.17 4.18 18.16
CA ASN A 385 1.31 4.31 19.07
C ASN A 385 2.58 3.59 18.59
N ALA A 386 2.60 3.07 17.35
CA ALA A 386 3.78 2.38 16.84
C ALA A 386 5.00 3.33 16.75
N PRO A 387 6.24 2.84 16.92
CA PRO A 387 7.44 3.69 16.83
C PRO A 387 7.59 4.33 15.44
N ARG A 388 7.78 5.66 15.37
CA ARG A 388 8.03 6.39 14.10
C ARG A 388 9.52 6.44 13.72
N SER A 389 10.38 5.95 14.62
CA SER A 389 11.82 5.81 14.46
C SER A 389 12.15 4.31 14.44
N GLY A 390 12.03 3.65 13.29
CA GLY A 390 12.27 2.22 13.16
C GLY A 390 11.85 1.67 11.79
N PRO A 391 11.95 0.34 11.60
CA PRO A 391 11.45 -0.34 10.42
C PRO A 391 9.92 -0.14 10.30
N LYS A 392 9.41 -0.11 9.08
CA LYS A 392 7.97 0.04 8.84
C LYS A 392 7.24 -1.30 8.90
N ALA A 393 5.95 -1.27 9.21
CA ALA A 393 5.12 -2.45 9.23
C ALA A 393 4.79 -2.91 7.81
N PHE A 394 4.85 -4.21 7.59
CA PHE A 394 4.15 -4.94 6.55
C PHE A 394 3.06 -5.76 7.22
N VAL A 395 1.80 -5.41 7.03
CA VAL A 395 0.67 -6.21 7.53
C VAL A 395 0.40 -7.31 6.50
N SER A 396 1.19 -8.38 6.53
CA SER A 396 1.19 -9.33 5.43
C SER A 396 0.02 -10.31 5.45
N GLU A 397 -0.63 -10.48 6.61
CA GLU A 397 -1.79 -11.33 6.78
C GLU A 397 -2.81 -10.67 7.72
N TYR A 398 -4.05 -10.51 7.23
CA TYR A 398 -5.17 -10.16 8.10
C TYR A 398 -6.49 -10.70 7.53
N ALA A 399 -7.36 -11.15 8.41
CA ALA A 399 -8.77 -11.44 8.11
C ALA A 399 -9.60 -11.57 9.39
N VAL A 400 -10.89 -11.30 9.30
CA VAL A 400 -11.84 -11.85 10.27
C VAL A 400 -11.99 -13.34 9.98
N TRP A 401 -11.95 -14.19 11.01
CA TRP A 401 -11.92 -15.65 10.81
C TRP A 401 -13.04 -16.41 11.52
N LYS A 402 -13.24 -17.68 11.14
CA LYS A 402 -14.17 -18.64 11.74
C LYS A 402 -15.63 -18.19 11.69
N LYS A 403 -16.30 -18.12 12.84
CA LYS A 403 -17.77 -18.01 12.93
C LYS A 403 -18.30 -16.72 12.29
N ASP A 404 -17.63 -15.60 12.53
CA ASP A 404 -18.05 -14.31 12.00
C ASP A 404 -17.74 -14.19 10.50
N ALA A 405 -16.72 -14.93 10.04
CA ALA A 405 -16.34 -15.00 8.64
C ALA A 405 -17.39 -15.69 7.78
N GLY A 406 -18.05 -16.74 8.30
CA GLY A 406 -18.84 -17.63 7.46
C GLY A 406 -17.99 -18.13 6.30
N ASP A 407 -18.47 -18.13 5.05
CA ASP A 407 -17.64 -18.35 3.84
C ASP A 407 -17.13 -17.04 3.20
N GLY A 408 -17.39 -15.91 3.83
CA GLY A 408 -17.07 -14.56 3.33
C GLY A 408 -18.24 -13.61 3.57
N SER A 409 -18.47 -13.25 4.83
CA SER A 409 -19.61 -12.44 5.26
C SER A 409 -19.41 -10.93 5.08
N LEU A 410 -20.52 -10.19 4.95
CA LEU A 410 -20.51 -8.74 5.03
C LEU A 410 -19.93 -8.24 6.38
N LEU A 411 -20.28 -8.90 7.49
CA LEU A 411 -19.78 -8.56 8.84
C LEU A 411 -18.25 -8.44 8.86
N SER A 412 -17.59 -9.40 8.21
CA SER A 412 -16.12 -9.46 8.12
C SER A 412 -15.56 -8.27 7.36
N ALA A 413 -16.09 -8.02 6.15
CA ALA A 413 -15.65 -6.90 5.32
C ALA A 413 -15.84 -5.55 6.03
N VAL A 414 -16.94 -5.34 6.75
CA VAL A 414 -17.18 -4.07 7.47
C VAL A 414 -16.18 -3.90 8.63
N ALA A 415 -15.88 -4.96 9.38
CA ALA A 415 -14.89 -4.91 10.46
C ALA A 415 -13.46 -4.69 9.93
N GLU A 416 -13.09 -5.41 8.88
CA GLU A 416 -11.79 -5.29 8.19
C GLU A 416 -11.59 -3.90 7.61
N ALA A 417 -12.65 -3.26 7.11
CA ALA A 417 -12.59 -1.89 6.61
C ALA A 417 -12.15 -0.90 7.69
N ALA A 418 -12.62 -1.07 8.94
CA ALA A 418 -12.20 -0.21 10.04
C ALA A 418 -10.69 -0.40 10.34
N PHE A 419 -10.21 -1.64 10.32
CA PHE A 419 -8.80 -1.94 10.46
C PHE A 419 -7.98 -1.29 9.33
N LEU A 420 -8.39 -1.43 8.07
CA LEU A 420 -7.73 -0.80 6.91
C LEU A 420 -7.71 0.73 7.00
N ILE A 421 -8.79 1.37 7.48
CA ILE A 421 -8.79 2.81 7.77
C ILE A 421 -7.73 3.17 8.82
N GLY A 422 -7.57 2.33 9.85
CA GLY A 422 -6.51 2.48 10.84
C GLY A 422 -5.10 2.41 10.24
N LEU A 423 -4.88 1.48 9.30
CA LEU A 423 -3.62 1.37 8.57
C LEU A 423 -3.37 2.58 7.69
N GLU A 424 -4.40 3.07 6.98
CA GLU A 424 -4.30 4.26 6.13
C GLU A 424 -3.93 5.53 6.92
N LYS A 425 -4.52 5.71 8.11
CA LYS A 425 -4.17 6.80 9.05
C LYS A 425 -2.71 6.74 9.51
N ASN A 426 -2.16 5.53 9.60
CA ASN A 426 -0.81 5.26 10.07
C ASN A 426 0.12 4.88 8.90
N SER A 427 -0.16 5.36 7.68
CA SER A 427 0.65 5.12 6.47
C SER A 427 2.07 5.72 6.54
N ASP A 428 2.35 6.55 7.55
CA ASP A 428 3.70 6.97 7.91
C ASP A 428 4.56 5.79 8.40
N VAL A 429 3.96 4.85 9.14
CA VAL A 429 4.63 3.67 9.73
C VAL A 429 4.22 2.34 9.10
N VAL A 430 3.06 2.23 8.47
CA VAL A 430 2.61 1.04 7.73
C VAL A 430 2.95 1.21 6.26
N HIS A 431 3.73 0.28 5.69
CA HIS A 431 4.22 0.37 4.32
C HIS A 431 3.41 -0.47 3.33
N MET A 432 2.99 -1.66 3.73
CA MET A 432 2.29 -2.64 2.87
C MET A 432 1.23 -3.38 3.68
N VAL A 433 0.16 -3.82 3.02
CA VAL A 433 -0.90 -4.65 3.61
C VAL A 433 -1.45 -5.63 2.58
N SER A 434 -1.64 -6.89 2.98
CA SER A 434 -2.27 -7.93 2.15
C SER A 434 -3.30 -8.73 2.94
N TYR A 435 -4.46 -8.94 2.33
CA TYR A 435 -5.48 -9.86 2.84
C TYR A 435 -5.00 -11.30 2.68
N ALA A 436 -5.32 -12.16 3.64
CA ALA A 436 -4.97 -13.57 3.55
C ALA A 436 -6.08 -14.48 4.12
N PRO A 437 -6.33 -15.64 3.50
CA PRO A 437 -5.80 -16.10 2.21
C PRO A 437 -6.51 -15.49 0.99
N LEU A 438 -5.85 -15.53 -0.16
CA LEU A 438 -6.37 -14.92 -1.40
C LEU A 438 -7.34 -15.83 -2.16
N PHE A 439 -7.09 -17.14 -2.20
CA PHE A 439 -7.79 -18.08 -3.08
C PHE A 439 -8.21 -19.36 -2.35
N VAL A 440 -9.42 -19.84 -2.65
CA VAL A 440 -9.89 -21.16 -2.21
C VAL A 440 -10.69 -21.87 -3.31
N ASN A 441 -10.44 -23.16 -3.48
CA ASN A 441 -11.32 -24.01 -4.26
C ASN A 441 -12.45 -24.50 -3.35
N SER A 442 -13.71 -24.28 -3.74
CA SER A 442 -14.87 -24.63 -2.91
C SER A 442 -15.00 -26.11 -2.57
N ASN A 443 -14.35 -27.00 -3.34
CA ASN A 443 -14.37 -28.44 -3.11
C ASN A 443 -13.39 -28.90 -2.02
N ASN A 444 -12.43 -28.06 -1.62
CA ASN A 444 -11.46 -28.39 -0.56
C ASN A 444 -11.04 -27.14 0.22
N ARG A 445 -11.92 -26.73 1.14
CA ARG A 445 -11.74 -25.58 2.00
C ARG A 445 -11.08 -25.99 3.32
N MET A 446 -9.80 -25.69 3.49
CA MET A 446 -9.02 -25.95 4.72
C MET A 446 -8.96 -24.74 5.67
N TRP A 447 -9.18 -23.53 5.14
CA TRP A 447 -9.22 -22.28 5.88
C TRP A 447 -10.43 -21.45 5.45
N THR A 448 -10.91 -20.59 6.35
CA THR A 448 -12.01 -19.67 6.05
C THR A 448 -11.85 -18.38 6.87
N PRO A 449 -12.04 -17.19 6.25
CA PRO A 449 -12.50 -16.91 4.88
C PRO A 449 -11.37 -16.82 3.87
N ASP A 450 -11.72 -16.54 2.61
CA ASP A 450 -10.80 -16.24 1.51
C ASP A 450 -11.37 -15.10 0.66
N ALA A 451 -10.51 -14.35 -0.03
CA ALA A 451 -10.98 -13.26 -0.89
C ALA A 451 -11.69 -13.78 -2.16
N ILE A 452 -11.13 -14.79 -2.82
CA ILE A 452 -11.62 -15.32 -4.10
C ILE A 452 -11.95 -16.81 -3.95
N VAL A 453 -13.21 -17.15 -4.19
CA VAL A 453 -13.69 -18.53 -4.19
C VAL A 453 -13.89 -18.99 -5.62
N PHE A 454 -13.45 -20.20 -5.96
CA PHE A 454 -13.56 -20.74 -7.31
C PHE A 454 -13.77 -22.25 -7.32
N ASP A 455 -14.20 -22.77 -8.47
CA ASP A 455 -14.20 -24.20 -8.80
C ASP A 455 -13.55 -24.41 -10.19
N SER A 456 -13.84 -25.52 -10.88
CA SER A 456 -13.27 -25.81 -12.20
C SER A 456 -13.57 -24.73 -13.25
N TYR A 457 -14.71 -24.01 -13.17
CA TYR A 457 -15.19 -23.10 -14.21
C TYR A 457 -15.81 -21.79 -13.72
N GLN A 458 -16.24 -21.72 -12.46
CA GLN A 458 -16.84 -20.54 -11.82
C GLN A 458 -15.88 -19.91 -10.80
N HIS A 459 -16.13 -18.64 -10.51
CA HIS A 459 -15.45 -17.90 -9.46
C HIS A 459 -16.35 -16.77 -8.95
N TYR A 460 -16.10 -16.30 -7.73
CA TYR A 460 -16.68 -15.08 -7.20
C TYR A 460 -15.74 -14.45 -6.15
N GLY A 461 -15.87 -13.14 -5.98
CA GLY A 461 -15.20 -12.41 -4.91
C GLY A 461 -16.10 -12.32 -3.68
N THR A 462 -15.56 -12.57 -2.49
CA THR A 462 -16.27 -12.34 -1.23
C THR A 462 -16.43 -10.83 -0.97
N PRO A 463 -17.29 -10.40 -0.04
CA PRO A 463 -17.37 -9.00 0.38
C PRO A 463 -16.00 -8.42 0.78
N SER A 464 -15.09 -9.23 1.34
CA SER A 464 -13.72 -8.83 1.66
C SER A 464 -12.83 -8.60 0.44
N TYR A 465 -13.06 -9.33 -0.68
CA TYR A 465 -12.45 -9.01 -1.98
C TYR A 465 -12.94 -7.67 -2.51
N TRP A 466 -14.26 -7.45 -2.47
CA TRP A 466 -14.87 -6.22 -2.94
C TRP A 466 -14.54 -5.00 -2.06
N LEU A 467 -14.27 -5.23 -0.78
CA LEU A 467 -13.72 -4.22 0.12
C LEU A 467 -12.38 -3.68 -0.39
N GLN A 468 -11.49 -4.55 -0.87
CA GLN A 468 -10.17 -4.13 -1.39
C GLN A 468 -10.30 -3.11 -2.53
N HIS A 469 -11.35 -3.24 -3.37
CA HIS A 469 -11.63 -2.29 -4.45
C HIS A 469 -11.85 -0.85 -3.95
N LEU A 470 -12.37 -0.67 -2.73
CA LEU A 470 -12.55 0.65 -2.13
C LEU A 470 -11.23 1.30 -1.70
N PHE A 471 -10.17 0.51 -1.53
CA PHE A 471 -8.83 0.92 -1.07
C PHE A 471 -7.77 0.92 -2.17
N ILE A 472 -8.09 0.56 -3.42
CA ILE A 472 -7.15 0.59 -4.56
C ILE A 472 -6.42 1.93 -4.65
N GLU A 473 -7.19 3.03 -4.61
CA GLU A 473 -6.66 4.38 -4.77
C GLU A 473 -5.94 4.91 -3.52
N SER A 474 -6.02 4.20 -2.38
CA SER A 474 -5.23 4.52 -1.19
C SER A 474 -3.73 4.36 -1.45
N SER A 475 -3.35 3.46 -2.36
CA SER A 475 -1.96 3.28 -2.77
C SER A 475 -1.52 4.40 -3.72
N GLY A 476 -0.66 5.30 -3.22
CA GLY A 476 -0.17 6.46 -3.97
C GLY A 476 -0.94 7.76 -3.71
N ALA A 477 -2.01 7.70 -2.90
CA ALA A 477 -2.73 8.88 -2.44
C ALA A 477 -1.97 9.65 -1.34
N THR A 478 -2.39 10.89 -1.13
CA THR A 478 -1.98 11.70 0.02
C THR A 478 -3.02 11.57 1.13
N PHE A 479 -2.61 11.12 2.30
CA PHE A 479 -3.49 11.13 3.47
C PHE A 479 -3.80 12.56 3.90
N LEU A 480 -5.08 12.86 4.14
CA LEU A 480 -5.54 14.16 4.59
C LEU A 480 -5.81 14.13 6.10
N ASN A 481 -5.31 15.14 6.81
CA ASN A 481 -5.60 15.26 8.23
C ASN A 481 -7.10 15.50 8.44
N SER A 482 -7.78 14.54 9.07
CA SER A 482 -9.23 14.53 9.28
C SER A 482 -9.57 14.22 10.73
N THR A 483 -10.52 14.96 11.29
CA THR A 483 -11.05 14.73 12.64
C THR A 483 -12.46 14.15 12.54
N LEU A 484 -12.70 13.02 13.21
CA LEU A 484 -14.04 12.47 13.38
C LEU A 484 -14.58 12.91 14.74
N GLU A 485 -15.61 13.76 14.74
CA GLU A 485 -16.34 14.16 15.95
C GLU A 485 -17.64 13.36 16.05
N THR A 486 -17.66 12.36 16.94
CA THR A 486 -18.83 11.50 17.14
C THR A 486 -18.92 11.03 18.58
N SER A 487 -20.14 10.79 19.06
CA SER A 487 -20.39 10.03 20.30
C SER A 487 -20.54 8.53 20.06
N SER A 488 -20.62 8.10 18.79
CA SER A 488 -20.76 6.69 18.42
C SER A 488 -19.41 5.97 18.44
N ASN A 489 -19.39 4.80 19.07
CA ASN A 489 -18.23 3.91 19.08
C ASN A 489 -18.19 2.97 17.87
N SER A 490 -19.16 3.05 16.95
CA SER A 490 -19.27 2.18 15.76
C SER A 490 -18.81 2.86 14.47
N LEU A 491 -18.36 4.12 14.53
CA LEU A 491 -17.93 4.88 13.36
C LEU A 491 -16.42 5.01 13.29
N VAL A 492 -15.86 4.75 12.11
CA VAL A 492 -14.44 4.97 11.81
C VAL A 492 -14.35 5.62 10.44
N ALA A 493 -13.57 6.70 10.31
CA ALA A 493 -13.45 7.45 9.06
C ALA A 493 -12.00 7.84 8.75
N SER A 494 -11.70 8.00 7.47
CA SER A 494 -10.45 8.55 6.91
C SER A 494 -10.74 9.40 5.68
N ALA A 495 -9.79 10.27 5.32
CA ALA A 495 -9.83 11.05 4.10
C ALA A 495 -8.49 11.00 3.38
N ILE A 496 -8.53 10.83 2.06
CA ILE A 496 -7.35 10.86 1.18
C ILE A 496 -7.61 11.77 -0.01
N GLU A 497 -6.55 12.34 -0.55
CA GLU A 497 -6.54 12.99 -1.86
C GLU A 497 -5.81 12.09 -2.87
N TYR A 498 -6.44 11.81 -4.00
CA TYR A 498 -5.86 10.98 -5.05
C TYR A 498 -6.19 11.53 -6.43
N THR A 499 -5.33 11.21 -7.40
CA THR A 499 -5.58 11.44 -8.82
C THR A 499 -6.03 10.14 -9.45
N SER A 500 -7.26 10.11 -9.95
CA SER A 500 -7.84 8.93 -10.59
C SER A 500 -7.04 8.54 -11.84
N SER A 501 -6.65 7.26 -11.89
CA SER A 501 -5.93 6.71 -13.04
C SER A 501 -6.78 6.67 -14.31
N GLN A 502 -8.12 6.63 -14.18
CA GLN A 502 -9.09 6.48 -15.27
C GLN A 502 -9.34 7.78 -16.03
N ASP A 503 -9.64 8.87 -15.32
CA ASP A 503 -10.03 10.15 -15.91
C ASP A 503 -9.05 11.30 -15.64
N LYS A 504 -7.95 11.00 -14.92
CA LYS A 504 -6.88 11.95 -14.56
C LYS A 504 -7.36 13.15 -13.74
N LYS A 505 -8.52 13.04 -13.08
CA LYS A 505 -9.05 14.08 -12.19
C LYS A 505 -8.64 13.84 -10.73
N ASN A 506 -8.64 14.91 -9.95
CA ASN A 506 -8.33 14.86 -8.53
C ASN A 506 -9.60 14.69 -7.71
N TYR A 507 -9.52 13.84 -6.69
CA TYR A 507 -10.63 13.53 -5.83
C TYR A 507 -10.19 13.56 -4.38
N ILE A 508 -11.07 14.06 -3.52
CA ILE A 508 -11.01 13.78 -2.09
C ILE A 508 -11.93 12.60 -1.83
N ARG A 509 -11.36 11.48 -1.41
CA ARG A 509 -12.10 10.29 -1.00
C ARG A 509 -12.21 10.24 0.51
N ILE A 510 -13.44 10.26 1.00
CA ILE A 510 -13.76 10.07 2.43
C ILE A 510 -14.36 8.68 2.59
N LYS A 511 -13.69 7.82 3.36
CA LYS A 511 -14.17 6.48 3.66
C LYS A 511 -14.71 6.46 5.08
N VAL A 512 -15.92 5.93 5.27
CA VAL A 512 -16.57 5.81 6.56
C VAL A 512 -17.12 4.41 6.72
N VAL A 513 -16.82 3.80 7.86
CA VAL A 513 -17.38 2.52 8.31
C VAL A 513 -18.44 2.81 9.34
N ASN A 514 -19.62 2.21 9.19
CA ASN A 514 -20.63 2.11 10.23
C ASN A 514 -20.77 0.64 10.63
N PHE A 515 -20.21 0.27 11.78
CA PHE A 515 -20.32 -1.06 12.37
C PHE A 515 -21.53 -1.21 13.31
N GLY A 516 -22.42 -0.22 13.32
CA GLY A 516 -23.64 -0.20 14.13
C GLY A 516 -24.84 -0.80 13.38
N SER A 517 -25.87 -1.14 14.15
CA SER A 517 -27.15 -1.67 13.63
C SER A 517 -28.11 -0.60 13.13
N ASP A 518 -27.82 0.68 13.40
CA ASP A 518 -28.69 1.81 13.05
C ASP A 518 -28.09 2.65 11.92
N THR A 519 -28.98 3.31 11.17
CA THR A 519 -28.58 4.32 10.19
C THR A 519 -28.11 5.58 10.93
N GLU A 520 -26.93 6.08 10.57
CA GLU A 520 -26.32 7.24 11.21
C GLU A 520 -26.33 8.46 10.27
N LYS A 521 -26.73 9.63 10.79
CA LYS A 521 -26.61 10.89 10.07
C LYS A 521 -25.20 11.43 10.23
N PHE A 522 -24.54 11.69 9.11
CA PHE A 522 -23.13 12.07 9.09
C PHE A 522 -22.94 13.37 8.32
N ARG A 523 -22.20 14.31 8.92
CA ARG A 523 -21.87 15.58 8.27
C ARG A 523 -20.41 15.58 7.87
N ILE A 524 -20.15 15.81 6.59
CA ILE A 524 -18.81 16.03 6.05
C ILE A 524 -18.59 17.52 5.95
N SER A 525 -17.51 18.03 6.56
CA SER A 525 -17.08 19.42 6.43
C SER A 525 -15.60 19.48 6.03
N ILE A 526 -15.32 20.17 4.93
CA ILE A 526 -13.98 20.32 4.36
C ILE A 526 -13.60 21.79 4.39
N ASN A 527 -12.44 22.08 5.00
CA ASN A 527 -11.90 23.42 5.13
C ASN A 527 -10.55 23.51 4.42
N GLY A 528 -10.19 24.70 3.94
CA GLY A 528 -8.88 24.97 3.36
C GLY A 528 -8.70 24.53 1.89
N LEU A 529 -9.79 24.19 1.20
CA LEU A 529 -9.76 24.00 -0.25
C LEU A 529 -9.54 25.36 -0.95
N SER A 530 -8.58 25.42 -1.86
CA SER A 530 -8.37 26.62 -2.70
C SER A 530 -9.46 26.80 -3.76
N SER A 531 -10.18 25.72 -4.08
CA SER A 531 -11.16 25.65 -5.15
C SER A 531 -12.30 24.74 -4.77
N LYS A 532 -13.52 25.13 -5.14
CA LYS A 532 -14.74 24.47 -4.67
C LYS A 532 -14.89 23.04 -5.17
N VAL A 533 -15.51 22.18 -4.36
CA VAL A 533 -15.93 20.84 -4.76
C VAL A 533 -16.90 20.95 -5.94
N GLN A 534 -16.69 20.13 -6.96
CA GLN A 534 -17.58 20.10 -8.12
C GLN A 534 -18.79 19.21 -7.84
N GLN A 535 -19.98 19.80 -8.00
CA GLN A 535 -21.24 19.10 -7.77
C GLN A 535 -21.45 17.96 -8.77
N SER A 536 -21.12 18.17 -10.04
CA SER A 536 -21.18 17.14 -11.09
C SER A 536 -19.87 16.33 -11.11
N GLY A 537 -19.97 15.00 -11.08
CA GLY A 537 -18.82 14.08 -11.11
C GLY A 537 -18.38 13.55 -9.75
N SER A 538 -18.99 14.00 -8.66
CA SER A 538 -18.81 13.42 -7.31
C SER A 538 -19.70 12.18 -7.13
N THR A 539 -19.18 11.15 -6.45
CA THR A 539 -19.88 9.85 -6.33
C THR A 539 -19.90 9.31 -4.90
N LYS A 540 -20.90 8.50 -4.59
CA LYS A 540 -21.01 7.70 -3.36
C LYS A 540 -20.91 6.22 -3.75
N ILE A 541 -20.09 5.46 -3.03
CA ILE A 541 -19.96 4.01 -3.20
C ILE A 541 -20.30 3.35 -1.87
N VAL A 542 -21.20 2.38 -1.85
CA VAL A 542 -21.66 1.71 -0.63
C VAL A 542 -21.52 0.20 -0.76
N LEU A 543 -20.86 -0.43 0.20
CA LEU A 543 -20.87 -1.88 0.41
C LEU A 543 -21.70 -2.19 1.66
N THR A 544 -22.84 -2.85 1.49
CA THR A 544 -23.77 -3.23 2.58
C THR A 544 -24.75 -4.31 2.08
N SER A 545 -25.58 -4.83 2.98
CA SER A 545 -26.69 -5.75 2.70
C SER A 545 -27.76 -5.62 3.78
N SER A 546 -28.95 -6.18 3.54
CA SER A 546 -30.03 -6.22 4.53
C SER A 546 -29.74 -7.15 5.71
N ASN A 547 -28.91 -8.18 5.51
CA ASN A 547 -28.42 -9.06 6.58
C ASN A 547 -26.89 -9.00 6.68
N VAL A 548 -26.39 -8.79 7.90
CA VAL A 548 -24.96 -8.65 8.17
C VAL A 548 -24.15 -9.93 7.91
N MET A 549 -24.81 -11.10 7.94
CA MET A 549 -24.20 -12.40 7.64
C MET A 549 -24.44 -12.83 6.19
N ASP A 550 -24.91 -11.94 5.30
CA ASP A 550 -24.99 -12.27 3.88
C ASP A 550 -23.59 -12.48 3.28
N GLU A 551 -23.53 -13.38 2.30
CA GLU A 551 -22.32 -13.80 1.57
C GLU A 551 -22.59 -13.85 0.07
N ASN A 552 -21.53 -13.78 -0.74
CA ASN A 552 -21.61 -14.11 -2.17
C ASN A 552 -21.48 -15.64 -2.36
N SER A 553 -22.02 -16.16 -3.45
CA SER A 553 -21.97 -17.59 -3.78
C SER A 553 -21.96 -17.79 -5.30
N PHE A 554 -21.74 -19.02 -5.79
CA PHE A 554 -21.82 -19.29 -7.23
C PHE A 554 -23.20 -18.99 -7.84
N SER A 555 -24.29 -19.11 -7.06
CA SER A 555 -25.64 -18.78 -7.52
C SER A 555 -25.96 -17.28 -7.46
N GLN A 556 -25.28 -16.54 -6.57
CA GLN A 556 -25.42 -15.10 -6.42
C GLN A 556 -24.04 -14.44 -6.26
N PRO A 557 -23.18 -14.44 -7.30
CA PRO A 557 -21.78 -14.03 -7.18
C PRO A 557 -21.58 -12.55 -6.88
N ASN A 558 -22.61 -11.74 -7.18
CA ASN A 558 -22.62 -10.29 -6.98
C ASN A 558 -23.70 -9.84 -5.98
N LYS A 559 -24.10 -10.69 -5.02
CA LYS A 559 -25.10 -10.35 -4.00
C LYS A 559 -24.69 -9.11 -3.19
N ILE A 560 -23.41 -9.06 -2.83
CA ILE A 560 -22.79 -8.01 -2.02
C ILE A 560 -21.56 -7.50 -2.77
N VAL A 561 -21.75 -6.40 -3.47
CA VAL A 561 -20.71 -5.68 -4.22
C VAL A 561 -20.86 -4.18 -4.01
N PRO A 562 -19.82 -3.36 -4.23
CA PRO A 562 -19.89 -1.93 -4.00
C PRO A 562 -20.84 -1.27 -5.01
N GLN A 563 -21.90 -0.64 -4.51
CA GLN A 563 -22.89 0.05 -5.32
C GLN A 563 -22.50 1.51 -5.49
N ARG A 564 -22.24 1.94 -6.73
CA ARG A 564 -21.88 3.33 -7.07
C ARG A 564 -23.13 4.12 -7.45
N ALA A 565 -23.27 5.31 -6.87
CA ALA A 565 -24.29 6.30 -7.21
C ALA A 565 -23.67 7.70 -7.29
N SER A 566 -24.35 8.64 -7.97
CA SER A 566 -23.99 10.06 -7.93
C SER A 566 -24.23 10.62 -6.53
N LEU A 567 -23.34 11.50 -6.05
CA LEU A 567 -23.55 12.20 -4.79
C LEU A 567 -24.32 13.49 -5.03
N GLU A 568 -25.61 13.50 -4.70
CA GLU A 568 -26.45 14.69 -4.79
C GLU A 568 -25.96 15.78 -3.83
N ASN A 569 -25.96 17.04 -4.30
CA ASN A 569 -25.53 18.21 -3.51
C ASN A 569 -24.10 18.11 -2.95
N ALA A 570 -23.19 17.44 -3.67
CA ALA A 570 -21.78 17.41 -3.32
C ALA A 570 -21.23 18.84 -3.16
N SER A 571 -20.66 19.12 -1.99
CA SER A 571 -20.14 20.41 -1.57
C SER A 571 -19.06 20.20 -0.50
N GLU A 572 -18.47 21.30 -0.02
CA GLU A 572 -17.56 21.28 1.13
C GLU A 572 -18.26 20.99 2.46
N ASP A 573 -19.59 21.07 2.49
CA ASP A 573 -20.41 20.88 3.69
C ASP A 573 -21.69 20.12 3.34
N VAL A 574 -21.65 18.80 3.50
CA VAL A 574 -22.72 17.90 3.04
C VAL A 574 -23.15 16.96 4.16
N ASN A 575 -24.46 16.81 4.32
CA ASN A 575 -25.05 15.81 5.20
C ASN A 575 -25.40 14.57 4.38
N VAL A 576 -25.01 13.41 4.90
CA VAL A 576 -25.19 12.10 4.27
C VAL A 576 -25.69 11.09 5.29
N GLU A 577 -26.29 10.02 4.81
CA GLU A 577 -26.73 8.90 5.64
C GLU A 577 -25.83 7.69 5.41
N LEU A 578 -25.42 7.08 6.54
CA LEU A 578 -24.61 5.88 6.60
C LEU A 578 -25.50 4.71 7.01
N LEU A 579 -25.65 3.74 6.10
CA LEU A 579 -26.44 2.54 6.36
C LEU A 579 -25.79 1.70 7.48
N PRO A 580 -26.58 0.88 8.20
CA PRO A 580 -26.03 -0.04 9.21
C PRO A 580 -25.10 -1.07 8.55
N TYR A 581 -24.10 -1.53 9.29
CA TYR A 581 -23.08 -2.47 8.82
C TYR A 581 -22.64 -2.19 7.38
N SER A 582 -22.07 -1.01 7.16
CA SER A 582 -21.70 -0.54 5.83
C SER A 582 -20.31 0.05 5.79
N VAL A 583 -19.71 -0.05 4.60
CA VAL A 583 -18.53 0.72 4.21
C VAL A 583 -18.97 1.66 3.11
N THR A 584 -18.88 2.96 3.38
CA THR A 584 -19.27 4.00 2.44
C THR A 584 -18.06 4.85 2.06
N SER A 585 -17.85 5.05 0.76
CA SER A 585 -16.86 5.98 0.23
C SER A 585 -17.55 7.14 -0.49
N PHE A 586 -17.12 8.36 -0.20
CA PHE A 586 -17.55 9.57 -0.89
C PHE A 586 -16.38 10.13 -1.68
N ASP A 587 -16.49 10.15 -3.00
CA ASP A 587 -15.49 10.70 -3.91
C ASP A 587 -15.95 12.09 -4.35
N LEU A 588 -15.32 13.11 -3.78
CA LEU A 588 -15.60 14.51 -4.05
C LEU A 588 -14.62 15.03 -5.10
N LEU A 589 -15.14 15.38 -6.28
CA LEU A 589 -14.33 15.89 -7.37
C LEU A 589 -13.78 17.27 -7.01
N THR A 590 -12.45 17.43 -7.01
CA THR A 590 -11.79 18.71 -6.81
C THR A 590 -11.18 19.21 -8.13
N PRO A 591 -11.23 20.53 -8.39
CA PRO A 591 -10.53 21.11 -9.54
C PRO A 591 -9.04 20.79 -9.49
N LYS A 592 -8.45 20.44 -10.64
CA LYS A 592 -7.01 20.13 -10.73
C LYS A 592 -6.20 21.39 -10.38
N GLN A 593 -5.59 21.41 -9.19
CA GLN A 593 -4.52 22.38 -8.91
C GLN A 593 -3.29 22.02 -9.75
N PRO A 594 -2.54 23.01 -10.28
CA PRO A 594 -1.32 22.77 -11.04
C PRO A 594 -0.28 21.95 -10.27
N GLY A 595 -0.17 22.13 -8.95
CA GLY A 595 0.84 21.43 -8.14
C GLY A 595 2.25 21.59 -8.73
N ASN A 596 2.91 20.48 -9.04
CA ASN A 596 4.21 20.47 -9.70
C ASN A 596 4.15 20.97 -11.16
N ASP A 597 2.98 20.91 -11.82
CA ASP A 597 2.75 21.39 -13.19
C ASP A 597 2.68 22.92 -13.26
N VAL A 598 2.83 23.65 -12.14
CA VAL A 598 2.84 25.13 -12.12
C VAL A 598 3.84 25.72 -13.12
N ASP A 599 4.95 25.02 -13.38
CA ASP A 599 5.97 25.42 -14.35
C ASP A 599 5.41 25.51 -15.78
N VAL A 600 4.46 24.64 -16.14
CA VAL A 600 3.79 24.68 -17.45
C VAL A 600 3.02 25.99 -17.62
N TYR A 601 2.33 26.43 -16.56
CA TYR A 601 1.59 27.69 -16.56
C TYR A 601 2.50 28.93 -16.54
N LEU A 602 3.71 28.81 -15.98
CA LEU A 602 4.70 29.87 -15.96
C LEU A 602 5.50 29.96 -17.27
N SER A 603 5.44 28.97 -18.16
CA SER A 603 6.21 28.96 -19.42
C SER A 603 6.01 30.22 -20.28
N PRO A 604 4.76 30.73 -20.50
CA PRO A 604 4.56 31.97 -21.26
C PRO A 604 5.24 33.17 -20.58
N LEU A 605 5.14 33.28 -19.26
CA LEU A 605 5.81 34.34 -18.50
C LEU A 605 7.34 34.26 -18.63
N ILE A 606 7.92 33.06 -18.66
CA ILE A 606 9.36 32.87 -18.85
C ILE A 606 9.79 33.30 -20.24
N GLU A 607 8.98 33.04 -21.27
CA GLU A 607 9.23 33.50 -22.64
C GLU A 607 9.20 35.03 -22.72
N ASP A 608 8.17 35.67 -22.12
CA ASP A 608 8.06 37.13 -22.06
C ASP A 608 9.24 37.77 -21.31
N LEU A 609 9.66 37.19 -20.18
CA LEU A 609 10.79 37.67 -19.40
C LEU A 609 12.14 37.51 -20.13
N LYS A 610 12.30 36.46 -20.96
CA LYS A 610 13.47 36.33 -21.83
C LYS A 610 13.47 37.40 -22.92
N LEU A 611 12.33 37.62 -23.58
CA LEU A 611 12.18 38.66 -24.59
C LEU A 611 12.50 40.05 -24.03
N LEU A 612 11.94 40.39 -22.87
CA LEU A 612 12.16 41.65 -22.18
C LEU A 612 13.62 41.82 -21.71
N TRP A 613 14.30 40.74 -21.33
CA TRP A 613 15.70 40.81 -20.89
C TRP A 613 16.69 40.92 -22.06
N ASP A 614 16.58 40.04 -23.04
CA ASP A 614 17.54 39.93 -24.13
C ASP A 614 17.40 41.09 -25.11
N ASN A 615 16.19 41.31 -25.62
CA ASN A 615 15.90 42.31 -26.65
C ASN A 615 15.30 43.59 -26.07
N GLY A 616 14.42 43.46 -25.09
CA GLY A 616 13.54 44.55 -24.66
C GLY A 616 12.44 44.85 -25.67
N ILE A 617 11.46 45.65 -25.29
CA ILE A 617 10.33 46.05 -26.13
C ILE A 617 10.26 47.57 -26.17
N GLU A 618 10.06 48.15 -27.36
CA GLU A 618 9.85 49.59 -27.51
C GLU A 618 8.48 49.98 -26.97
N VAL A 619 8.46 50.94 -26.05
CA VAL A 619 7.25 51.49 -25.44
C VAL A 619 7.36 53.01 -25.36
N TYR A 620 6.21 53.66 -25.34
CA TYR A 620 6.10 55.11 -25.30
C TYR A 620 6.06 55.61 -23.86
N ASP A 621 6.97 56.53 -23.50
CA ASP A 621 6.90 57.28 -22.25
C ASP A 621 6.00 58.50 -22.43
N GLY A 622 4.76 58.43 -21.93
CA GLY A 622 3.81 59.54 -22.02
C GLY A 622 4.18 60.79 -21.19
N PHE A 623 5.16 60.73 -20.30
CA PHE A 623 5.68 61.91 -19.59
C PHE A 623 6.79 62.61 -20.36
N ARG A 624 7.65 61.84 -21.04
CA ARG A 624 8.78 62.36 -21.83
C ARG A 624 8.49 62.55 -23.32
N ASP A 625 7.33 62.05 -23.78
CA ASP A 625 6.88 62.13 -25.17
C ASP A 625 7.86 61.45 -26.15
N GLU A 626 8.52 60.37 -25.70
CA GLU A 626 9.54 59.63 -26.47
C GLU A 626 9.35 58.11 -26.37
N ASN A 627 9.77 57.38 -27.41
CA ASN A 627 9.89 55.94 -27.36
C ASN A 627 11.18 55.54 -26.65
N PHE A 628 11.10 54.53 -25.79
CA PHE A 628 12.26 53.91 -25.17
C PHE A 628 12.11 52.38 -25.12
N THR A 629 13.24 51.68 -25.11
CA THR A 629 13.24 50.22 -24.96
C THR A 629 13.13 49.86 -23.50
N VAL A 630 11.99 49.30 -23.09
CA VAL A 630 11.85 48.70 -21.76
C VAL A 630 12.51 47.33 -21.74
N LYS A 631 13.36 47.14 -20.74
CA LYS A 631 13.82 45.83 -20.29
C LYS A 631 13.25 45.54 -18.90
N ALA A 632 12.89 44.28 -18.67
CA ALA A 632 12.40 43.82 -17.38
C ALA A 632 13.19 42.60 -16.94
N MET A 633 13.33 42.44 -15.62
CA MET A 633 13.89 41.24 -15.02
C MET A 633 13.03 40.79 -13.85
N LEU A 634 12.88 39.47 -13.67
CA LEU A 634 12.32 38.93 -12.45
C LEU A 634 13.39 39.00 -11.35
N TYR A 635 13.24 39.99 -10.46
CA TYR A 635 14.20 40.27 -9.40
C TYR A 635 14.21 39.20 -8.28
N GLY A 636 13.07 38.59 -8.01
CA GLY A 636 12.90 37.55 -7.00
C GLY A 636 11.43 37.14 -6.87
N THR A 637 11.13 36.18 -6.00
CA THR A 637 9.75 35.73 -5.75
C THR A 637 9.44 35.72 -4.25
N ILE A 638 8.22 36.09 -3.89
CA ILE A 638 7.71 35.99 -2.52
C ILE A 638 6.71 34.84 -2.52
N ASN A 639 6.97 33.80 -1.73
CA ASN A 639 6.13 32.61 -1.69
C ASN A 639 5.82 32.22 -0.25
N ASP A 640 4.62 31.69 -0.01
CA ASP A 640 4.39 30.90 1.18
C ASP A 640 5.09 29.52 1.06
N PHE A 641 5.20 28.80 2.18
CA PHE A 641 5.92 27.53 2.20
C PHE A 641 5.30 26.46 1.26
N PRO A 642 3.97 26.34 1.11
CA PRO A 642 3.33 25.48 0.12
C PRO A 642 3.64 25.85 -1.35
N ALA A 643 3.55 27.11 -1.73
CA ALA A 643 3.87 27.56 -3.09
C ALA A 643 5.36 27.37 -3.38
N TYR A 644 6.22 27.63 -2.40
CA TYR A 644 7.65 27.37 -2.52
C TYR A 644 7.94 25.88 -2.75
N ARG A 645 7.24 24.99 -2.05
CA ARG A 645 7.32 23.54 -2.27
C ARG A 645 6.93 23.14 -3.69
N ASN A 646 5.91 23.74 -4.27
CA ASN A 646 5.49 23.44 -5.65
C ASN A 646 6.49 23.96 -6.71
N LEU A 647 7.04 25.16 -6.49
CA LEU A 647 8.02 25.77 -7.39
C LEU A 647 9.38 25.09 -7.34
N SER A 648 9.82 24.67 -6.16
CA SER A 648 11.16 24.12 -5.94
C SER A 648 11.20 22.60 -5.75
N GLY A 649 10.04 21.95 -5.66
CA GLY A 649 9.94 20.54 -5.29
C GLY A 649 10.49 20.23 -3.90
N TYR A 650 10.63 21.22 -3.02
CA TYR A 650 11.18 21.03 -1.68
C TYR A 650 10.23 20.18 -0.82
N SER A 651 10.70 19.02 -0.39
CA SER A 651 9.99 18.15 0.56
C SER A 651 10.82 17.98 1.83
N ILE A 652 10.23 17.44 2.90
CA ILE A 652 10.97 17.02 4.11
C ILE A 652 12.12 16.01 3.84
N LYS A 653 12.26 15.51 2.60
CA LYS A 653 13.37 14.67 2.13
C LYS A 653 14.34 15.37 1.15
N GLY A 654 14.30 16.71 1.04
CA GLY A 654 15.17 17.50 0.14
C GLY A 654 14.48 17.98 -1.15
N TRP A 655 15.27 18.58 -2.06
CA TRP A 655 14.84 19.13 -3.36
C TRP A 655 14.60 18.00 -4.37
N LYS A 656 13.43 18.00 -5.01
CA LYS A 656 13.07 16.99 -6.03
C LYS A 656 12.92 17.56 -7.44
N LYS A 657 12.98 18.88 -7.59
CA LYS A 657 12.70 19.59 -8.84
C LYS A 657 13.58 20.83 -8.94
N MET A 658 13.94 21.22 -10.16
CA MET A 658 14.53 22.51 -10.45
C MET A 658 13.43 23.45 -10.97
N SER A 659 13.30 24.63 -10.38
CA SER A 659 12.27 25.61 -10.79
C SER A 659 12.47 26.10 -12.23
N ILE A 660 11.39 26.28 -12.98
CA ILE A 660 11.43 26.86 -14.34
C ILE A 660 12.13 28.22 -14.42
N PHE A 661 12.19 28.99 -13.34
CA PHE A 661 12.92 30.26 -13.30
C PHE A 661 14.42 30.11 -13.61
N PHE A 662 15.00 28.91 -13.44
CA PHE A 662 16.38 28.62 -13.85
C PHE A 662 16.60 28.64 -15.37
N GLN A 663 15.54 28.72 -16.17
CA GLN A 663 15.65 28.99 -17.61
C GLN A 663 15.96 30.46 -17.93
N LEU A 664 15.76 31.38 -16.98
CA LEU A 664 16.13 32.79 -17.17
C LEU A 664 17.66 32.93 -17.03
N PRO A 665 18.35 33.57 -17.99
CA PRO A 665 19.81 33.56 -18.07
C PRO A 665 20.50 34.20 -16.85
N TYR A 666 19.82 35.15 -16.20
CA TYR A 666 20.30 35.89 -15.03
C TYR A 666 19.92 35.26 -13.68
N TRP A 667 18.96 34.33 -13.63
CA TRP A 667 18.39 33.83 -12.36
C TRP A 667 19.41 33.12 -11.47
N LYS A 668 20.33 32.36 -12.09
CA LYS A 668 21.43 31.69 -11.38
C LYS A 668 22.37 32.68 -10.69
N SER A 669 22.48 33.91 -11.20
CA SER A 669 23.38 34.96 -10.71
C SER A 669 22.77 35.81 -9.60
N LEU A 670 21.46 35.68 -9.33
CA LEU A 670 20.80 36.38 -8.22
C LEU A 670 21.28 35.82 -6.88
N TYR A 671 21.72 36.71 -5.98
CA TYR A 671 22.14 36.37 -4.61
C TYR A 671 20.98 35.86 -3.76
N VAL A 672 19.79 36.44 -3.94
CA VAL A 672 18.54 36.04 -3.26
C VAL A 672 17.45 35.86 -4.31
N ARG A 673 16.87 34.66 -4.38
CA ARG A 673 15.87 34.27 -5.41
C ARG A 673 14.44 34.20 -4.87
N HIS A 674 14.33 33.94 -3.57
CA HIS A 674 13.08 33.75 -2.86
C HIS A 674 13.12 34.59 -1.59
N PHE A 675 12.30 35.63 -1.54
CA PHE A 675 12.21 36.54 -0.41
C PHE A 675 11.27 36.00 0.65
N VAL A 676 11.58 36.27 1.91
CA VAL A 676 10.72 36.01 3.04
C VAL A 676 9.53 36.97 2.98
N ASP A 677 8.31 36.42 3.00
CA ASP A 677 7.12 37.25 3.09
C ASP A 677 7.02 37.91 4.48
N VAL A 678 7.57 39.13 4.60
CA VAL A 678 7.57 39.92 5.83
C VAL A 678 6.15 40.19 6.34
N MET A 679 5.19 40.33 5.43
CA MET A 679 3.79 40.54 5.79
C MET A 679 3.20 39.28 6.40
N HIS A 680 3.46 38.12 5.82
CA HIS A 680 3.02 36.86 6.40
C HIS A 680 3.71 36.55 7.74
N VAL A 681 5.02 36.79 7.85
CA VAL A 681 5.78 36.65 9.10
C VAL A 681 5.19 37.54 10.19
N LYS A 682 5.01 38.83 9.90
CA LYS A 682 4.46 39.81 10.84
C LYS A 682 3.05 39.44 11.31
N ASN A 683 2.21 38.95 10.41
CA ASN A 683 0.87 38.47 10.75
C ASN A 683 0.93 37.29 11.75
N ASN A 684 1.71 36.25 11.44
CA ASN A 684 1.86 35.06 12.30
C ASN A 684 2.47 35.39 13.67
N VAL A 685 3.47 36.28 13.70
CA VAL A 685 4.09 36.73 14.95
C VAL A 685 3.07 37.51 15.79
N CYS A 686 2.31 38.43 15.19
CA CYS A 686 1.26 39.17 15.89
C CYS A 686 0.19 38.24 16.48
N GLU A 687 -0.31 37.28 15.69
CA GLU A 687 -1.28 36.30 16.16
C GLU A 687 -0.74 35.43 17.30
N SER A 688 0.54 35.04 17.22
CA SER A 688 1.19 34.24 18.26
C SER A 688 1.37 35.03 19.56
N VAL A 689 1.74 36.31 19.47
CA VAL A 689 1.85 37.21 20.63
C VAL A 689 0.48 37.40 21.26
N ILE A 690 -0.51 37.86 20.51
CA ILE A 690 -1.87 38.13 21.01
C ILE A 690 -2.54 36.85 21.53
N GLY A 691 -2.43 35.75 20.78
CA GLY A 691 -3.01 34.45 21.15
C GLY A 691 -2.46 33.93 22.46
N THR A 692 -1.16 34.14 22.71
CA THR A 692 -0.50 33.76 23.96
C THR A 692 -0.87 34.70 25.11
N LEU A 693 -0.85 36.02 24.91
CA LEU A 693 -1.22 37.02 25.93
C LEU A 693 -2.67 36.84 26.40
N LEU A 694 -3.61 36.69 25.45
CA LEU A 694 -5.04 36.58 25.74
C LEU A 694 -5.50 35.14 26.01
N ASN A 695 -4.62 34.14 25.90
CA ASN A 695 -4.92 32.72 26.07
C ASN A 695 -6.09 32.27 25.18
N ILE A 696 -5.99 32.57 23.87
CA ILE A 696 -7.02 32.25 22.88
C ILE A 696 -6.88 30.77 22.48
N VAL A 697 -7.96 30.00 22.62
CA VAL A 697 -8.00 28.58 22.23
C VAL A 697 -7.65 28.43 20.74
N GLY A 698 -6.74 27.50 20.42
CA GLY A 698 -6.24 27.26 19.06
C GLY A 698 -5.13 28.21 18.58
N LYS A 699 -4.96 29.38 19.20
CA LYS A 699 -3.90 30.36 18.83
C LYS A 699 -2.83 30.55 19.91
N LYS A 700 -3.08 30.09 21.14
CA LYS A 700 -2.11 30.17 22.23
C LYS A 700 -0.91 29.26 21.97
N LYS A 701 0.29 29.77 22.24
CA LYS A 701 1.53 28.99 22.20
C LYS A 701 1.88 28.42 23.58
N ASP A 702 0.87 28.18 24.41
CA ASP A 702 0.97 27.61 25.75
C ASP A 702 -0.08 26.49 25.92
N GLY A 703 0.35 25.27 25.65
CA GLY A 703 -0.46 24.05 25.69
C GLY A 703 0.21 22.95 26.51
N ILE A 704 -0.51 21.85 26.74
CA ILE A 704 -0.01 20.75 27.58
C ILE A 704 1.29 20.14 27.03
N ASN A 705 1.41 19.96 25.71
CA ASN A 705 2.62 19.42 25.09
C ASN A 705 3.83 20.33 25.31
N ALA A 706 3.67 21.64 25.09
CA ALA A 706 4.73 22.62 25.35
C ALA A 706 5.22 22.61 26.80
N ARG A 707 4.33 22.30 27.75
CA ARG A 707 4.65 22.18 29.18
C ARG A 707 5.34 20.87 29.51
N LEU A 708 4.98 19.78 28.83
CA LEU A 708 5.69 18.50 28.92
C LEU A 708 7.10 18.58 28.30
N ASP A 709 7.27 19.37 27.23
CA ASP A 709 8.58 19.62 26.63
C ASP A 709 9.52 20.33 27.61
N LEU A 710 9.03 21.30 28.39
CA LEU A 710 9.81 21.94 29.45
C LEU A 710 10.31 20.94 30.49
N VAL A 711 9.45 20.00 30.90
CA VAL A 711 9.81 18.91 31.83
C VAL A 711 10.89 18.02 31.22
N LYS A 712 10.71 17.62 29.96
CA LYS A 712 11.67 16.78 29.24
C LYS A 712 13.03 17.45 29.07
N LEU A 713 13.05 18.77 28.85
CA LEU A 713 14.25 19.59 28.71
C LEU A 713 14.90 19.97 30.06
N GLY A 714 14.27 19.63 31.19
CA GLY A 714 14.78 19.95 32.52
C GLY A 714 14.80 21.44 32.86
N ILE A 715 13.96 22.26 32.21
CA ILE A 715 13.92 23.72 32.38
C ILE A 715 12.53 24.17 32.87
N ARG A 716 12.47 25.18 33.76
CA ARG A 716 11.22 25.73 34.32
C ARG A 716 10.25 24.67 34.87
N SER A 717 10.76 23.80 35.75
CA SER A 717 9.97 22.74 36.37
C SER A 717 8.78 23.27 37.20
N ASP A 718 8.83 24.53 37.62
CA ASP A 718 7.73 25.28 38.26
C ASP A 718 6.49 25.43 37.37
N LEU A 719 6.65 25.33 36.05
CA LEU A 719 5.58 25.43 35.06
C LEU A 719 4.99 24.06 34.66
N SER A 720 5.41 22.96 35.29
CA SER A 720 4.96 21.60 34.96
C SER A 720 3.45 21.42 35.06
N PRO A 721 2.83 20.59 34.20
CA PRO A 721 1.42 20.25 34.33
C PRO A 721 1.12 19.56 35.67
N VAL A 722 0.18 20.10 36.44
CA VAL A 722 -0.22 19.53 37.74
C VAL A 722 -1.47 18.68 37.54
N LYS A 723 -1.35 17.36 37.73
CA LYS A 723 -2.52 16.45 37.74
C LYS A 723 -3.21 16.51 39.10
N LYS A 724 -4.49 16.89 39.13
CA LYS A 724 -5.38 16.73 40.29
C LYS A 724 -6.62 15.93 39.85
N GLY A 725 -6.65 14.64 40.20
CA GLY A 725 -7.69 13.72 39.76
C GLY A 725 -7.69 13.51 38.24
N LYS A 726 -8.87 13.57 37.59
CA LYS A 726 -9.03 13.44 36.13
C LYS A 726 -8.67 14.71 35.33
N ARG A 727 -8.33 15.82 35.98
CA ARG A 727 -8.04 17.11 35.32
C ARG A 727 -6.56 17.50 35.47
N THR A 728 -5.97 17.98 34.38
CA THR A 728 -4.63 18.55 34.35
C THR A 728 -4.72 20.06 34.40
N PHE A 729 -4.07 20.67 35.38
CA PHE A 729 -4.03 22.11 35.58
C PHE A 729 -2.69 22.67 35.08
N LEU A 730 -2.74 23.77 34.35
CA LEU A 730 -1.56 24.51 33.90
C LEU A 730 -1.47 25.81 34.70
N LEU A 731 -0.35 26.01 35.39
CA LEU A 731 -0.09 27.26 36.09
C LEU A 731 0.06 28.42 35.10
N PRO A 732 -0.52 29.61 35.38
CA PRO A 732 -0.40 30.77 34.50
C PRO A 732 1.07 31.12 34.24
N THR A 733 1.41 31.45 32.98
CA THR A 733 2.75 31.95 32.65
C THR A 733 2.86 33.43 32.96
N THR A 734 4.09 33.92 33.05
CA THR A 734 4.41 35.36 33.13
C THR A 734 3.98 36.16 31.90
N CYS A 735 3.69 35.49 30.78
CA CYS A 735 3.21 36.09 29.53
C CYS A 735 1.68 36.01 29.39
N SER A 736 0.98 35.24 30.22
CA SER A 736 -0.48 35.13 30.14
C SER A 736 -1.14 36.22 30.98
N LEU A 737 -1.98 37.05 30.35
CA LEU A 737 -2.67 38.13 31.05
C LEU A 737 -3.70 37.59 32.03
N SER A 738 -3.74 38.20 33.21
CA SER A 738 -4.84 38.03 34.16
C SER A 738 -6.15 38.57 33.58
N ARG A 739 -7.29 38.19 34.16
CA ARG A 739 -8.61 38.66 33.67
C ARG A 739 -8.73 40.19 33.68
N TYR A 740 -8.13 40.85 34.68
CA TYR A 740 -8.06 42.30 34.77
C TYR A 740 -7.24 42.88 33.61
N GLU A 741 -6.02 42.39 33.40
CA GLU A 741 -5.15 42.88 32.33
C GLU A 741 -5.71 42.62 30.94
N LYS A 742 -6.38 41.48 30.71
CA LYS A 742 -7.11 41.21 29.45
C LYS A 742 -8.18 42.27 29.19
N ARG A 743 -8.93 42.67 30.22
CA ARG A 743 -9.94 43.71 30.13
C ARG A 743 -9.31 45.05 29.80
N THR A 744 -8.25 45.45 30.50
CA THR A 744 -7.52 46.69 30.21
C THR A 744 -6.98 46.73 28.78
N LEU A 745 -6.40 45.64 28.28
CA LEU A 745 -5.93 45.54 26.89
C LEU A 745 -7.11 45.71 25.91
N CYS A 746 -8.20 44.99 26.12
CA CYS A 746 -9.37 45.05 25.24
C CYS A 746 -10.04 46.43 25.28
N GLU A 747 -10.20 47.05 26.44
CA GLU A 747 -10.78 48.39 26.58
C GLU A 747 -9.91 49.46 25.92
N THR A 748 -8.58 49.34 26.05
CA THR A 748 -7.64 50.23 25.36
C THR A 748 -7.83 50.12 23.85
N LEU A 749 -7.79 48.91 23.29
CA LEU A 749 -7.97 48.70 21.85
C LEU A 749 -9.37 49.10 21.37
N TYR A 750 -10.41 48.87 22.18
CA TYR A 750 -11.79 49.25 21.87
C TYR A 750 -12.00 50.77 21.81
N SER A 751 -11.21 51.53 22.59
CA SER A 751 -11.34 52.98 22.72
C SER A 751 -10.39 53.77 21.81
N VAL A 752 -9.44 53.10 21.15
CA VAL A 752 -8.50 53.74 20.22
C VAL A 752 -9.25 54.37 19.05
N LYS A 753 -8.90 55.64 18.77
CA LYS A 753 -9.32 56.37 17.57
C LYS A 753 -8.07 56.65 16.73
N VAL A 754 -8.17 56.42 15.43
CA VAL A 754 -7.09 56.65 14.45
C VAL A 754 -7.63 57.49 13.28
N PRO A 755 -6.77 58.18 12.51
CA PRO A 755 -7.18 58.90 11.31
C PRO A 755 -7.87 57.98 10.28
N GLU A 756 -8.69 58.56 9.42
CA GLU A 756 -9.31 57.83 8.31
C GLU A 756 -8.24 57.22 7.40
N GLY A 757 -8.45 55.96 6.99
CA GLY A 757 -7.48 55.19 6.19
C GLY A 757 -6.27 54.62 6.95
N TYR A 758 -6.14 54.87 8.27
CA TYR A 758 -5.00 54.39 9.05
C TYR A 758 -5.08 52.90 9.44
N SER A 759 -6.27 52.43 9.86
CA SER A 759 -6.53 51.02 10.16
C SER A 759 -8.00 50.67 9.92
N SER A 760 -8.33 49.38 9.94
CA SER A 760 -9.74 48.97 10.06
C SER A 760 -10.32 49.42 11.41
N ASN A 761 -11.64 49.31 11.54
CA ASN A 761 -12.34 49.65 12.77
C ASN A 761 -12.02 48.63 13.88
N ILE A 762 -10.92 48.85 14.62
CA ILE A 762 -10.44 47.97 15.70
C ILE A 762 -11.54 47.69 16.74
N LYS A 763 -12.40 48.66 17.03
CA LYS A 763 -13.55 48.50 17.95
C LYS A 763 -14.43 47.30 17.56
N SER A 764 -14.63 47.07 16.27
CA SER A 764 -15.44 45.94 15.76
C SER A 764 -14.75 44.59 15.92
N LEU A 765 -13.42 44.57 16.09
CA LEU A 765 -12.59 43.37 16.23
C LEU A 765 -12.40 42.97 17.70
N VAL A 766 -12.74 43.84 18.65
CA VAL A 766 -12.63 43.56 20.09
C VAL A 766 -13.95 43.03 20.66
N SER A 767 -13.92 41.87 21.30
CA SER A 767 -15.03 41.39 22.12
C SER A 767 -14.77 41.66 23.61
N LEU A 768 -15.44 42.67 24.18
CA LEU A 768 -15.37 42.96 25.61
C LEU A 768 -16.06 41.87 26.47
N LYS A 769 -17.03 41.15 25.91
CA LYS A 769 -17.69 40.01 26.57
C LYS A 769 -16.72 38.84 26.73
N ASP A 770 -16.04 38.48 25.65
CA ASP A 770 -15.17 37.30 25.60
C ASP A 770 -13.70 37.63 25.95
N LEU A 771 -13.36 38.92 26.13
CA LEU A 771 -12.01 39.44 26.37
C LEU A 771 -10.97 38.93 25.35
N LYS A 772 -11.35 38.94 24.07
CA LYS A 772 -10.51 38.46 22.96
C LYS A 772 -10.72 39.28 21.68
N LEU A 773 -9.74 39.21 20.78
CA LEU A 773 -9.84 39.76 19.42
C LEU A 773 -10.42 38.70 18.47
N LYS A 774 -11.29 39.10 17.53
CA LYS A 774 -11.91 38.24 16.52
C LYS A 774 -11.75 38.84 15.12
N GLY A 775 -11.57 37.99 14.12
CA GLY A 775 -11.62 38.40 12.71
C GLY A 775 -10.48 39.31 12.24
N LEU A 776 -9.29 39.22 12.88
CA LEU A 776 -8.11 39.98 12.45
C LEU A 776 -7.70 39.57 11.03
N LYS A 777 -7.53 40.55 10.15
CA LYS A 777 -6.88 40.40 8.84
C LYS A 777 -5.41 40.83 8.93
N SER A 778 -4.62 40.53 7.90
CA SER A 778 -3.19 40.86 7.86
C SER A 778 -2.91 42.33 8.17
N HIS A 779 -3.66 43.25 7.55
CA HIS A 779 -3.55 44.69 7.81
C HIS A 779 -3.75 45.06 9.28
N ASP A 780 -4.72 44.42 9.97
CA ASP A 780 -5.00 44.68 11.38
C ASP A 780 -3.82 44.23 12.26
N CYS A 781 -3.27 43.05 11.97
CA CYS A 781 -2.09 42.53 12.65
C CYS A 781 -0.86 43.44 12.46
N HIS A 782 -0.70 44.06 11.30
CA HIS A 782 0.39 45.02 11.05
C HIS A 782 0.28 46.26 11.93
N ILE A 783 -0.90 46.89 11.94
CA ILE A 783 -1.13 48.07 12.76
C ILE A 783 -1.04 47.73 14.25
N LEU A 784 -1.51 46.55 14.65
CA LEU A 784 -1.40 46.06 16.02
C LEU A 784 0.07 45.94 16.46
N ILE A 785 0.90 45.19 15.74
CA ILE A 785 2.27 44.93 16.19
C ILE A 785 3.20 46.13 16.05
N GLU A 786 2.98 47.02 15.07
CA GLU A 786 3.84 48.20 14.89
C GLU A 786 3.50 49.34 15.86
N ASN A 787 2.22 49.49 16.24
CA ASN A 787 1.77 50.68 16.95
C ASN A 787 0.83 50.41 18.14
N LEU A 788 -0.24 49.62 17.96
CA LEU A 788 -1.30 49.57 18.98
C LEU A 788 -0.98 48.66 20.18
N ILE A 789 -0.25 47.56 19.97
CA ILE A 789 0.17 46.66 21.06
C ILE A 789 1.03 47.44 22.06
N LEU A 790 1.95 48.28 21.59
CA LEU A 790 2.81 49.12 22.44
C LEU A 790 2.00 49.99 23.42
N VAL A 791 0.89 50.55 22.93
CA VAL A 791 -0.02 51.36 23.74
C VAL A 791 -0.84 50.48 24.68
N ALA A 792 -1.39 49.38 24.16
CA ALA A 792 -2.29 48.51 24.90
C ALA A 792 -1.61 47.73 26.04
N ILE A 793 -0.31 47.44 25.92
CA ILE A 793 0.44 46.75 26.97
C ILE A 793 1.11 47.70 27.97
N ARG A 794 1.01 49.02 27.80
CA ARG A 794 1.81 50.02 28.53
C ARG A 794 1.65 49.96 30.05
N SER A 795 0.45 49.64 30.54
CA SER A 795 0.10 49.57 31.97
C SER A 795 -0.07 48.15 32.51
N ILE A 796 0.15 47.12 31.69
CA ILE A 796 0.01 45.70 32.04
C ILE A 796 1.33 44.95 31.81
N LEU A 797 1.37 43.66 32.18
CA LEU A 797 2.55 42.78 32.12
C LEU A 797 3.71 43.20 33.04
N PRO A 798 4.57 42.25 33.46
CA PRO A 798 5.83 42.58 34.10
C PRO A 798 6.72 43.45 33.21
N LYS A 799 7.43 44.43 33.81
CA LYS A 799 8.27 45.42 33.11
C LYS A 799 9.22 44.77 32.08
N LYS A 800 9.84 43.64 32.43
CA LYS A 800 10.78 42.93 31.54
C LYS A 800 10.08 42.36 30.30
N VAL A 801 8.98 41.62 30.48
CA VAL A 801 8.18 41.05 29.38
C VAL A 801 7.65 42.14 28.46
N ARG A 802 7.11 43.22 29.04
CA ARG A 802 6.62 44.38 28.29
C ARG A 802 7.71 45.03 27.45
N MET A 803 8.91 45.21 28.02
CA MET A 803 10.03 45.83 27.31
C MET A 803 10.52 44.95 26.15
N THR A 804 10.57 43.63 26.34
CA THR A 804 10.94 42.71 25.28
C THR A 804 9.93 42.70 24.12
N ILE A 805 8.63 42.67 24.41
CA ILE A 805 7.60 42.82 23.36
C ILE A 805 7.72 44.19 22.67
N THR A 806 8.03 45.23 23.44
CA THR A 806 8.24 46.59 22.89
C THR A 806 9.42 46.64 21.91
N LYS A 807 10.54 45.98 22.23
CA LYS A 807 11.69 45.85 21.31
C LYS A 807 11.30 45.14 20.01
N LEU A 808 10.51 44.06 20.10
CA LEU A 808 10.01 43.34 18.93
C LEU A 808 9.13 44.23 18.05
N CYS A 809 8.22 45.00 18.64
CA CYS A 809 7.37 45.95 17.93
C CYS A 809 8.21 47.05 17.25
N PHE A 810 9.23 47.61 17.92
CA PHE A 810 10.13 48.60 17.32
C PHE A 810 10.96 48.03 16.18
N PHE A 811 11.41 46.77 16.30
CA PHE A 811 12.08 46.09 15.21
C PHE A 811 11.19 46.01 13.97
N PHE A 812 9.95 45.51 14.11
CA PHE A 812 9.02 45.45 12.97
C PHE A 812 8.71 46.81 12.38
N LYS A 813 8.52 47.83 13.23
CA LYS A 813 8.32 49.20 12.78
C LYS A 813 9.51 49.76 12.00
N ALA A 814 10.74 49.42 12.40
CA ALA A 814 11.95 49.87 11.72
C ALA A 814 12.16 49.13 10.40
N ILE A 815 12.05 47.79 10.40
CA ILE A 815 12.33 46.97 9.21
C ILE A 815 11.24 47.07 8.13
N CYS A 816 10.01 47.44 8.51
CA CYS A 816 8.91 47.68 7.57
C CYS A 816 8.80 49.16 7.15
N SER A 817 9.78 50.01 7.47
CA SER A 817 9.77 51.42 7.07
C SER A 817 9.97 51.56 5.57
N LYS A 818 9.29 52.54 4.95
CA LYS A 818 9.48 52.88 3.52
C LYS A 818 10.90 53.34 3.20
N VAL A 819 11.57 53.95 4.18
CA VAL A 819 12.95 54.43 4.08
C VAL A 819 13.74 53.87 5.26
N ILE A 820 14.86 53.21 4.97
CA ILE A 820 15.72 52.58 5.96
C ILE A 820 17.15 53.04 5.71
N ASP A 821 17.81 53.52 6.76
CA ASP A 821 19.23 53.86 6.74
C ASP A 821 20.08 52.58 6.82
N PRO A 822 20.89 52.25 5.79
CA PRO A 822 21.74 51.06 5.78
C PRO A 822 22.71 51.01 6.97
N GLY A 823 23.17 52.16 7.47
CA GLY A 823 24.07 52.24 8.63
C GLY A 823 23.46 51.71 9.92
N ARG A 824 22.12 51.66 10.01
CA ARG A 824 21.39 51.15 11.19
C ARG A 824 21.09 49.65 11.12
N LEU A 825 21.25 49.01 9.97
CA LEU A 825 20.93 47.59 9.79
C LEU A 825 21.77 46.66 10.70
N PRO A 826 23.10 46.83 10.88
CA PRO A 826 23.87 46.00 11.81
C PRO A 826 23.37 46.11 13.25
N CYS A 827 22.96 47.31 13.67
CA CYS A 827 22.38 47.54 14.99
C CYS A 827 21.03 46.81 15.12
N LEU A 828 20.16 46.90 14.11
CA LEU A 828 18.87 46.20 14.08
C LEU A 828 19.04 44.66 14.13
N GLN A 829 20.04 44.11 13.43
CA GLN A 829 20.37 42.67 13.45
C GLN A 829 20.70 42.19 14.87
N ASN A 830 21.55 42.93 15.59
CA ASN A 830 21.91 42.59 16.96
C ASN A 830 20.70 42.74 17.90
N GLN A 831 19.93 43.81 17.73
CA GLN A 831 18.73 44.05 18.54
C GLN A 831 17.68 42.94 18.40
N ILE A 832 17.42 42.43 17.19
CA ILE A 832 16.46 41.32 17.02
C ILE A 832 16.98 40.01 17.58
N ALA A 833 18.27 39.72 17.43
CA ALA A 833 18.89 38.53 18.02
C ALA A 833 18.77 38.54 19.56
N GLU A 834 19.10 39.68 20.18
CA GLU A 834 18.91 39.88 21.63
C GLU A 834 17.44 39.77 22.03
N THR A 835 16.53 40.40 21.27
CA THR A 835 15.09 40.37 21.54
C THR A 835 14.53 38.95 21.48
N LEU A 836 14.95 38.13 20.51
CA LEU A 836 14.55 36.72 20.42
C LEU A 836 15.08 35.91 21.61
N CYS A 837 16.32 36.16 22.05
CA CYS A 837 16.87 35.54 23.25
C CYS A 837 16.09 35.94 24.52
N GLU A 838 15.75 37.22 24.68
CA GLU A 838 14.91 37.69 25.77
C GLU A 838 13.50 37.07 25.72
N LEU A 839 12.88 37.00 24.53
CA LEU A 839 11.59 36.33 24.37
C LEU A 839 11.67 34.87 24.81
N LYS A 840 12.77 34.17 24.49
CA LYS A 840 12.97 32.77 24.92
C LYS A 840 13.01 32.64 26.44
N MET A 841 13.37 33.68 27.18
CA MET A 841 13.36 33.66 28.65
C MET A 841 11.96 33.73 29.25
N TYR A 842 10.97 34.26 28.51
CA TYR A 842 9.62 34.51 29.04
C TYR A 842 8.55 33.64 28.38
N PHE A 843 8.64 33.45 27.06
CA PHE A 843 7.73 32.62 26.27
C PHE A 843 8.16 31.15 26.31
N LEU A 844 7.24 30.26 25.95
CA LEU A 844 7.49 28.82 25.89
C LEU A 844 8.14 28.43 24.56
N PRO A 845 8.83 27.27 24.47
CA PRO A 845 9.46 26.79 23.24
C PRO A 845 8.50 26.75 22.05
N SER A 846 7.24 26.36 22.26
CA SER A 846 6.19 26.33 21.22
C SER A 846 5.88 27.69 20.59
N PHE A 847 6.28 28.80 21.21
CA PHE A 847 6.17 30.13 20.60
C PHE A 847 7.16 30.31 19.44
N PHE A 848 8.31 29.64 19.48
CA PHE A 848 9.39 29.77 18.49
C PHE A 848 9.20 28.80 17.33
N ASP A 849 8.08 28.93 16.64
CA ASP A 849 7.91 28.27 15.35
C ASP A 849 8.76 28.95 14.26
N ILE A 850 8.74 28.38 13.05
CA ILE A 850 9.54 28.87 11.94
C ILE A 850 9.25 30.34 11.62
N MET A 851 8.02 30.82 11.80
CA MET A 851 7.65 32.20 11.50
C MET A 851 8.31 33.18 12.46
N VAL A 852 8.36 32.86 13.76
CA VAL A 852 9.09 33.69 14.74
C VAL A 852 10.59 33.67 14.45
N HIS A 853 11.14 32.53 14.05
CA HIS A 853 12.56 32.42 13.71
C HIS A 853 12.96 33.22 12.47
N LEU A 854 12.10 33.30 11.46
CA LEU A 854 12.38 34.07 10.23
C LEU A 854 12.66 35.56 10.48
N THR A 855 12.21 36.11 11.61
CA THR A 855 12.48 37.52 11.97
C THR A 855 13.96 37.89 12.03
N ILE A 856 14.85 36.94 12.37
CA ILE A 856 16.30 37.20 12.42
C ILE A 856 16.91 37.37 11.02
N HIS A 857 16.29 36.82 9.99
CA HIS A 857 16.79 36.84 8.62
C HIS A 857 16.36 38.10 7.85
N LEU A 858 15.36 38.82 8.34
CA LEU A 858 14.78 40.00 7.65
C LEU A 858 15.79 41.13 7.44
N VAL A 859 16.74 41.30 8.37
CA VAL A 859 17.75 42.35 8.26
C VAL A 859 18.76 42.04 7.17
N GLU A 860 19.22 40.79 7.09
CA GLU A 860 20.14 40.38 6.03
C GLU A 860 19.46 40.43 4.66
N GLU A 861 18.20 40.01 4.59
CA GLU A 861 17.39 40.18 3.38
C GLU A 861 17.26 41.65 2.99
N THR A 862 17.01 42.55 3.95
CA THR A 862 16.92 44.00 3.69
C THR A 862 18.24 44.59 3.21
N LYS A 863 19.39 44.10 3.69
CA LYS A 863 20.71 44.54 3.20
C LYS A 863 20.94 44.15 1.75
N LEU A 864 20.52 42.94 1.38
CA LEU A 864 20.76 42.38 0.05
C LEU A 864 19.73 42.87 -0.97
N CYS A 865 18.48 43.00 -0.55
CA CYS A 865 17.35 43.17 -1.47
C CYS A 865 16.76 44.57 -1.42
N GLY A 866 17.05 45.37 -0.38
CA GLY A 866 16.43 46.67 -0.08
C GLY A 866 15.22 46.57 0.85
N PRO A 867 14.50 47.67 1.10
CA PRO A 867 13.39 47.71 2.06
C PRO A 867 12.27 46.72 1.73
N ALA A 868 11.70 46.08 2.75
CA ALA A 868 10.61 45.10 2.63
C ALA A 868 9.27 45.69 2.09
N TYR A 869 9.22 47.00 1.84
CA TYR A 869 8.06 47.71 1.27
C TYR A 869 8.05 47.70 -0.27
N MET A 870 9.01 47.03 -0.92
CA MET A 870 9.08 46.92 -2.38
C MET A 870 8.04 45.97 -2.98
#